data_AF-A0A813ZM27-F1
#
_entry.id   AF-A0A813ZM27-F1
#
_cell.length_a   1.000
_cell.length_b   1.000
_cell.length_c   1.000
_cell.angle_alpha   90.00
_cell.angle_beta   90.00
_cell.angle_gamma   90.00
#
_symmetry.space_group_name_H-M   'P 1'
#
loop_
_entity.id
_entity.type
_entity.pdbx_description
1 polymer ?
#
loop_
_entity_poly.entity_id
_entity_poly.type
_entity_poly.pdbx_seq_one_letter_code
_entity_poly.pdbx_strand_id
1 'polypeptide(L)'
;MDHQLECGCIELIRIIQPTDEERRNPKYVPRLEINSEAKKIISEKFQSPISILVYVGNTGVGKSKLASLTAGVLQREKYNQSLSPFLSGPDPKGVTHGVWMWREPLKDPNKSNKKGSILLLDCEGMGTLDQKTTANLYLFCMLISTAFAVVLRPARVERQQGERLQNALQGFANMKTPYVLPNLWLVPVELPHLMKNNKIISSNEWINEVLSVTECNNTLSTNENKLLETQYNYIRQMLPNINVANVSYLPICFRDDSQLADDIFTQLREASSECFYTSLSDVIRQLLKSGGKRLPGSYSNLLYVRPAELAHLMGDLIDIINADTSPNPDELIGKYLLERFEQEIVKKKIAEFQGNLLSTTKSYLKKNLRKRETETQMNDNNIILSNERNHLTKQYITEITKLAEEKIYGPHSILLTLELFKRSLDHVRKAMDEYQDPELLIEKIRSNFSTNDQNDQEKKQKILSDDTEQRLEKITERINREDLINASISGSELQVDLEQCSECGRTGGIVSIIHSKEVCSSKRNGNYYRYNDQEDVMVCDALNPTYDSGSLGLNGTGVNIAVVDGRINQAMRFSGSSSYFYAYDVYSGKSFSVSLWINPSSIATCTVVQTSYGLYNYACHNLLGFYSTTGSTMQILVQGYY
;
A
#
# COMPACT_ATOMS: atom_id res chain seq x y z
N MET A 1 -19.72 18.93 27.26
CA MET A 1 -19.50 17.68 26.50
C MET A 1 -18.92 18.11 25.17
N ASP A 2 -17.60 18.12 25.07
CA ASP A 2 -16.88 18.45 23.85
C ASP A 2 -16.94 17.25 22.91
N HIS A 3 -17.99 17.18 22.08
CA HIS A 3 -17.91 16.37 20.87
C HIS A 3 -16.95 17.10 19.92
N GLN A 4 -15.65 16.83 20.07
CA GLN A 4 -14.68 17.15 19.03
C GLN A 4 -15.14 16.45 17.76
N LEU A 5 -15.64 17.22 16.80
CA LEU A 5 -15.95 16.72 15.46
C LEU A 5 -14.68 16.05 14.92
N GLU A 6 -14.74 14.75 14.66
CA GLU A 6 -13.64 14.07 13.99
C GLU A 6 -13.44 14.72 12.62
N CYS A 7 -12.25 15.24 12.38
CA CYS A 7 -11.94 15.89 11.11
C CYS A 7 -12.12 14.87 9.97
N GLY A 8 -13.00 15.18 9.01
CA GLY A 8 -13.29 14.29 7.87
C GLY A 8 -12.17 14.20 6.85
N CYS A 9 -11.19 15.09 6.96
CA CYS A 9 -10.00 15.15 6.13
C CYS A 9 -8.72 15.04 6.97
N ILE A 10 -7.64 14.60 6.33
CA ILE A 10 -6.30 14.52 6.92
C ILE A 10 -5.28 15.04 5.91
N GLU A 11 -4.28 15.77 6.41
CA GLU A 11 -3.12 16.20 5.61
C GLU A 11 -2.39 14.95 5.11
N LEU A 12 -2.31 14.77 3.79
CA LEU A 12 -1.56 13.69 3.14
C LEU A 12 -0.11 14.10 2.89
N ILE A 13 0.10 15.29 2.35
CA ILE A 13 1.43 15.86 2.12
C ILE A 13 1.49 17.23 2.78
N ARG A 14 2.52 17.41 3.60
CA ARG A 14 2.92 18.69 4.17
C ARG A 14 4.05 19.31 3.35
N ILE A 15 4.00 20.62 3.18
CA ILE A 15 5.14 21.40 2.68
C ILE A 15 5.94 21.86 3.89
N ILE A 16 7.19 21.42 3.98
CA ILE A 16 8.09 21.78 5.07
C ILE A 16 8.57 23.21 4.85
N GLN A 17 8.28 24.05 5.84
CA GLN A 17 8.68 25.44 5.80
C GLN A 17 10.21 25.55 5.84
N PRO A 18 10.82 26.34 4.94
CA PRO A 18 12.27 26.52 4.96
C PRO A 18 12.71 27.19 6.26
N THR A 19 13.85 26.73 6.78
CA THR A 19 14.60 27.45 7.80
C THR A 19 15.06 28.82 7.28
N ASP A 20 15.38 29.76 8.16
CA ASP A 20 15.84 31.10 7.75
C ASP A 20 17.13 31.05 6.91
N GLU A 21 17.96 30.02 7.09
CA GLU A 21 19.14 29.78 6.26
C GLU A 21 18.75 29.27 4.87
N GLU A 22 17.84 28.30 4.78
CA GLU A 22 17.31 27.78 3.51
C GLU A 22 16.58 28.88 2.71
N ARG A 23 15.84 29.77 3.38
CA ARG A 23 15.19 30.95 2.75
C ARG A 23 16.17 31.89 2.06
N ARG A 24 17.44 31.94 2.52
CA ARG A 24 18.47 32.79 1.90
C ARG A 24 19.07 32.16 0.65
N ASN A 25 18.86 30.85 0.42
CA ASN A 25 19.32 30.18 -0.79
C ASN A 25 18.28 30.34 -1.91
N PRO A 26 18.57 31.10 -2.99
CA PRO A 26 17.61 31.33 -4.08
C PRO A 26 17.29 30.07 -4.90
N LYS A 27 18.04 28.98 -4.70
CA LYS A 27 17.81 27.67 -5.32
C LYS A 27 17.09 26.69 -4.40
N TYR A 28 16.77 27.09 -3.16
CA TYR A 28 16.09 26.21 -2.23
C TYR A 28 14.68 25.91 -2.73
N VAL A 29 14.31 24.64 -2.64
CA VAL A 29 12.97 24.14 -2.94
C VAL A 29 12.42 23.55 -1.65
N PRO A 30 11.27 24.04 -1.15
CA PRO A 30 10.57 23.43 -0.03
C PRO A 30 10.44 21.92 -0.18
N ARG A 31 10.82 21.20 0.88
CA ARG A 31 10.69 19.74 0.92
C ARG A 31 9.24 19.38 1.16
N LEU A 32 8.81 18.28 0.57
CA LEU A 32 7.51 17.67 0.79
C LEU A 32 7.68 16.52 1.80
N GLU A 33 6.74 16.38 2.74
CA GLU A 33 6.71 15.28 3.69
C GLU A 33 5.36 14.57 3.61
N ILE A 34 5.37 13.25 3.48
CA ILE A 34 4.16 12.45 3.51
C ILE A 34 3.75 12.13 4.95
N ASN A 35 2.48 12.34 5.29
CA ASN A 35 1.96 12.04 6.62
C ASN A 35 1.87 10.52 6.84
N SER A 36 2.58 10.00 7.85
CA SER A 36 2.60 8.59 8.20
C SER A 36 1.24 8.03 8.61
N GLU A 37 0.40 8.84 9.27
CA GLU A 37 -0.97 8.45 9.62
C GLU A 37 -1.83 8.30 8.36
N ALA A 38 -1.72 9.21 7.40
CA ALA A 38 -2.42 9.12 6.12
C ALA A 38 -2.01 7.87 5.33
N LYS A 39 -0.71 7.52 5.30
CA LYS A 39 -0.21 6.26 4.71
C LYS A 39 -0.84 5.04 5.36
N LYS A 40 -0.92 5.02 6.69
CA LYS A 40 -1.52 3.93 7.45
C LYS A 40 -3.01 3.81 7.13
N ILE A 41 -3.75 4.91 7.10
CA ILE A 41 -5.17 4.96 6.73
C ILE A 41 -5.39 4.41 5.32
N ILE A 42 -4.60 4.85 4.33
CA ILE A 42 -4.68 4.32 2.96
C ILE A 42 -4.47 2.81 2.97
N SER A 43 -3.42 2.34 3.64
CA SER A 43 -3.04 0.92 3.64
C SER A 43 -4.05 0.02 4.36
N GLU A 44 -4.71 0.50 5.41
CA GLU A 44 -5.56 -0.31 6.30
C GLU A 44 -7.07 -0.17 6.02
N LYS A 45 -7.53 0.96 5.45
CA LYS A 45 -8.97 1.23 5.26
C LYS A 45 -9.43 1.11 3.81
N PHE A 46 -8.57 1.41 2.84
CA PHE A 46 -8.97 1.42 1.43
C PHE A 46 -8.93 0.01 0.84
N GLN A 47 -9.66 -0.19 -0.26
CA GLN A 47 -9.78 -1.47 -0.97
C GLN A 47 -9.46 -1.27 -2.45
N SER A 48 -8.82 -2.28 -3.04
CA SER A 48 -8.57 -2.35 -4.47
C SER A 48 -9.81 -2.87 -5.21
N PRO A 49 -10.20 -2.30 -6.37
CA PRO A 49 -9.53 -1.20 -7.08
C PRO A 49 -9.70 0.16 -6.38
N ILE A 50 -8.60 0.92 -6.28
CA ILE A 50 -8.63 2.27 -5.73
C ILE A 50 -8.70 3.32 -6.84
N SER A 51 -9.79 4.07 -6.93
CA SER A 51 -9.93 5.22 -7.82
C SER A 51 -9.46 6.47 -7.10
N ILE A 52 -8.54 7.23 -7.70
CA ILE A 52 -7.95 8.41 -7.06
C ILE A 52 -8.39 9.65 -7.85
N LEU A 53 -9.24 10.47 -7.23
CA LEU A 53 -9.74 11.71 -7.79
C LEU A 53 -9.05 12.88 -7.11
N VAL A 54 -8.37 13.70 -7.90
CA VAL A 54 -7.60 14.84 -7.39
C VAL A 54 -8.13 16.13 -7.98
N TYR A 55 -8.46 17.08 -7.11
CA TYR A 55 -8.83 18.44 -7.50
C TYR A 55 -7.64 19.38 -7.39
N VAL A 56 -7.32 20.05 -8.49
CA VAL A 56 -6.25 21.04 -8.60
C VAL A 56 -6.76 22.32 -9.29
N GLY A 57 -6.00 23.41 -9.23
CA GLY A 57 -6.35 24.69 -9.85
C GLY A 57 -5.81 25.89 -9.07
N ASN A 58 -6.12 27.10 -9.53
CA ASN A 58 -5.75 28.36 -8.85
C ASN A 58 -6.29 28.44 -7.42
N THR A 59 -5.66 29.27 -6.59
CA THR A 59 -6.27 29.72 -5.34
C THR A 59 -7.60 30.42 -5.65
N GLY A 60 -8.59 30.26 -4.77
CA GLY A 60 -9.90 30.89 -4.96
C GLY A 60 -10.86 30.20 -5.95
N VAL A 61 -10.48 29.14 -6.67
CA VAL A 61 -11.38 28.54 -7.69
C VAL A 61 -12.45 27.56 -7.14
N GLY A 62 -12.57 27.40 -5.82
CA GLY A 62 -13.57 26.53 -5.20
C GLY A 62 -13.23 25.03 -5.17
N LYS A 63 -11.94 24.65 -5.22
CA LYS A 63 -11.47 23.24 -5.19
C LYS A 63 -11.98 22.46 -3.98
N SER A 64 -11.70 22.95 -2.77
CA SER A 64 -12.07 22.31 -1.50
C SER A 64 -13.58 22.24 -1.32
N LYS A 65 -14.32 23.27 -1.78
CA LYS A 65 -15.79 23.25 -1.82
C LYS A 65 -16.27 22.11 -2.73
N LEU A 66 -15.74 22.00 -3.95
CA LEU A 66 -16.13 20.95 -4.91
C LEU A 66 -15.76 19.55 -4.43
N ALA A 67 -14.56 19.37 -3.86
CA ALA A 67 -14.14 18.11 -3.25
C ALA A 67 -15.10 17.69 -2.13
N SER A 68 -15.46 18.63 -1.24
CA SER A 68 -16.40 18.36 -0.16
C SER A 68 -17.78 17.93 -0.68
N LEU A 69 -18.28 18.59 -1.73
CA LEU A 69 -19.54 18.17 -2.37
C LEU A 69 -19.45 16.79 -3.01
N THR A 70 -18.33 16.49 -3.66
CA THR A 70 -18.09 15.16 -4.23
C THR A 70 -18.13 14.09 -3.15
N ALA A 71 -17.51 14.32 -1.99
CA ALA A 71 -17.62 13.41 -0.85
C ALA A 71 -19.08 13.26 -0.38
N GLY A 72 -19.81 14.38 -0.24
CA GLY A 72 -21.23 14.36 0.15
C GLY A 72 -22.12 13.57 -0.82
N VAL A 73 -21.95 13.75 -2.13
CA VAL A 73 -22.69 13.01 -3.16
C VAL A 73 -22.35 11.51 -3.16
N LEU A 74 -21.11 11.16 -2.86
CA LEU A 74 -20.69 9.75 -2.78
C LEU A 74 -21.13 9.07 -1.48
N GLN A 75 -21.42 9.82 -0.41
CA GLN A 75 -21.80 9.28 0.91
C GLN A 75 -23.32 9.19 1.17
N ARG A 76 -24.17 9.51 0.17
CA ARG A 76 -25.66 9.62 0.12
C ARG A 76 -26.54 9.09 1.27
N GLU A 77 -26.15 8.06 2.03
CA GLU A 77 -26.96 7.39 3.05
C GLU A 77 -26.47 7.56 4.51
N LYS A 78 -25.29 8.14 4.78
CA LYS A 78 -24.70 8.23 6.14
C LYS A 78 -24.34 9.62 6.63
N TYR A 79 -24.74 10.68 5.92
CA TYR A 79 -24.41 12.06 6.32
C TYR A 79 -25.32 12.60 7.45
N ASN A 80 -25.67 11.73 8.39
CA ASN A 80 -26.22 12.11 9.68
C ASN A 80 -25.03 12.27 10.65
N GLN A 81 -24.46 13.48 10.62
CA GLN A 81 -23.65 14.10 11.69
C GLN A 81 -22.24 13.49 11.93
N SER A 82 -21.19 14.22 11.55
CA SER A 82 -19.95 14.44 12.35
C SER A 82 -18.70 14.80 11.51
N LEU A 83 -18.64 14.50 10.20
CA LEU A 83 -17.39 14.72 9.46
C LEU A 83 -17.31 16.14 8.92
N SER A 84 -16.27 16.86 9.33
CA SER A 84 -15.98 18.19 8.80
C SER A 84 -15.57 18.10 7.32
N PRO A 85 -16.05 19.02 6.46
CA PRO A 85 -15.64 19.09 5.07
C PRO A 85 -14.15 19.47 4.94
N PHE A 86 -13.63 19.47 3.70
CA PHE A 86 -12.35 20.13 3.45
C PHE A 86 -12.47 21.61 3.81
N LEU A 87 -11.48 22.12 4.55
CA LEU A 87 -11.46 23.52 4.91
C LEU A 87 -11.48 24.38 3.65
N SER A 88 -12.40 25.32 3.62
CA SER A 88 -12.48 26.34 2.57
C SER A 88 -12.64 27.70 3.23
N GLY A 89 -12.21 28.75 2.55
CA GLY A 89 -12.26 30.10 3.08
C GLY A 89 -12.24 31.13 1.96
N PRO A 90 -12.34 32.42 2.35
CA PRO A 90 -12.49 33.51 1.39
C PRO A 90 -11.23 33.72 0.56
N ASP A 91 -11.42 33.98 -0.73
CA ASP A 91 -10.38 34.46 -1.63
C ASP A 91 -9.82 35.80 -1.11
N PRO A 92 -8.49 36.07 -1.08
CA PRO A 92 -7.37 35.33 -1.69
C PRO A 92 -6.49 34.52 -0.73
N LYS A 93 -6.91 34.37 0.54
CA LYS A 93 -6.06 33.68 1.53
C LYS A 93 -6.15 32.18 1.25
N GLY A 94 -5.12 31.64 0.58
CA GLY A 94 -4.99 30.20 0.38
C GLY A 94 -5.22 29.45 1.70
N VAL A 95 -6.18 28.52 1.68
CA VAL A 95 -6.60 27.76 2.88
C VAL A 95 -5.96 26.39 2.92
N THR A 96 -5.96 25.70 1.77
CA THR A 96 -5.33 24.40 1.62
C THR A 96 -3.82 24.58 1.50
N HIS A 97 -3.07 23.99 2.43
CA HIS A 97 -1.61 23.87 2.36
C HIS A 97 -1.21 22.41 2.09
N GLY A 98 -0.34 22.18 1.12
CA GLY A 98 0.05 20.83 0.69
C GLY A 98 -1.06 20.05 -0.02
N VAL A 99 -1.22 18.76 0.31
CA VAL A 99 -2.29 17.89 -0.22
C VAL A 99 -3.07 17.29 0.94
N TRP A 100 -4.38 17.37 0.86
CA TRP A 100 -5.31 16.80 1.84
C TRP A 100 -6.09 15.65 1.22
N MET A 101 -6.38 14.63 2.02
CA MET A 101 -7.22 13.51 1.59
C MET A 101 -8.47 13.39 2.45
N TRP A 102 -9.54 12.88 1.87
CA TRP A 102 -10.71 12.44 2.62
C TRP A 102 -10.38 11.17 3.41
N ARG A 103 -10.63 11.17 4.72
CA ARG A 103 -10.13 10.14 5.65
C ARG A 103 -10.75 8.77 5.41
N GLU A 104 -12.05 8.74 5.08
CA GLU A 104 -12.81 7.50 4.92
C GLU A 104 -12.90 7.07 3.45
N PRO A 105 -12.81 5.78 3.13
CA PRO A 105 -12.94 5.30 1.76
C PRO A 105 -14.34 5.59 1.22
N LEU A 106 -14.42 6.38 0.15
CA LEU A 106 -15.66 6.66 -0.56
C LEU A 106 -16.01 5.48 -1.48
N LYS A 107 -17.29 5.25 -1.75
CA LYS A 107 -17.77 4.16 -2.62
C LYS A 107 -18.46 4.69 -3.86
N ASP A 108 -18.33 3.99 -4.98
CA ASP A 108 -19.05 4.31 -6.21
C ASP A 108 -20.53 3.91 -6.04
N PRO A 109 -21.48 4.86 -6.02
CA PRO A 109 -22.89 4.57 -5.73
C PRO A 109 -23.54 3.69 -6.80
N ASN A 110 -22.97 3.63 -8.01
CA ASN A 110 -23.53 2.83 -9.11
C ASN A 110 -23.01 1.39 -9.13
N LYS A 111 -22.06 1.06 -8.25
CA LYS A 111 -21.48 -0.28 -8.11
C LYS A 111 -21.82 -0.86 -6.75
N SER A 112 -23.11 -1.07 -6.51
CA SER A 112 -23.63 -1.67 -5.26
C SER A 112 -22.93 -2.98 -4.87
N ASN A 113 -22.34 -3.71 -5.84
CA ASN A 113 -21.66 -4.99 -5.61
C ASN A 113 -20.14 -5.01 -5.88
N LYS A 114 -19.45 -3.90 -6.20
CA LYS A 114 -17.98 -3.94 -6.43
C LYS A 114 -17.19 -3.27 -5.31
N LYS A 115 -16.26 -4.03 -4.71
CA LYS A 115 -15.36 -3.68 -3.59
C LYS A 115 -14.23 -2.70 -4.01
N GLY A 116 -14.57 -1.56 -4.62
CA GLY A 116 -13.61 -0.49 -4.92
C GLY A 116 -13.70 0.65 -3.91
N SER A 117 -12.56 1.29 -3.63
CA SER A 117 -12.53 2.54 -2.84
C SER A 117 -12.21 3.73 -3.71
N ILE A 118 -12.75 4.89 -3.37
CA ILE A 118 -12.43 6.17 -3.99
C ILE A 118 -11.64 6.99 -2.97
N LEU A 119 -10.41 7.33 -3.32
CA LEU A 119 -9.56 8.29 -2.60
C LEU A 119 -9.74 9.66 -3.24
N LEU A 120 -10.19 10.61 -2.42
CA LEU A 120 -10.43 11.98 -2.86
C LEU A 120 -9.36 12.90 -2.27
N LEU A 121 -8.71 13.67 -3.13
CA LEU A 121 -7.64 14.59 -2.78
C LEU A 121 -7.99 16.04 -3.14
N ASP A 122 -7.72 16.95 -2.21
CA ASP A 122 -7.73 18.41 -2.41
C ASP A 122 -6.28 18.93 -2.35
N CYS A 123 -5.86 19.65 -3.38
CA CYS A 123 -4.50 20.14 -3.52
C CYS A 123 -4.43 21.65 -3.26
N GLU A 124 -3.31 22.11 -2.70
CA GLU A 124 -3.03 23.53 -2.51
C GLU A 124 -3.24 24.34 -3.80
N GLY A 125 -3.80 25.53 -3.64
CA GLY A 125 -4.10 26.43 -4.75
C GLY A 125 -2.84 26.93 -5.43
N MET A 126 -2.86 26.92 -6.76
CA MET A 126 -1.83 27.58 -7.55
C MET A 126 -1.74 29.07 -7.22
N GLY A 127 -0.52 29.61 -7.26
CA GLY A 127 -0.21 31.02 -7.04
C GLY A 127 0.21 31.40 -5.62
N THR A 128 0.07 30.50 -4.64
CA THR A 128 0.60 30.69 -3.28
C THR A 128 2.03 30.18 -3.12
N LEU A 129 2.40 29.17 -3.91
CA LEU A 129 3.70 28.52 -3.88
C LEU A 129 4.62 29.03 -4.99
N ASP A 130 5.93 28.82 -4.82
CA ASP A 130 6.87 29.02 -5.90
C ASP A 130 6.60 28.05 -7.07
N GLN A 131 7.10 28.42 -8.26
CA GLN A 131 6.82 27.69 -9.49
C GLN A 131 7.29 26.23 -9.45
N LYS A 132 8.42 25.95 -8.78
CA LYS A 132 9.02 24.62 -8.73
C LYS A 132 8.28 23.72 -7.76
N THR A 133 7.97 24.20 -6.56
CA THR A 133 7.13 23.46 -5.61
C THR A 133 5.74 23.19 -6.18
N THR A 134 5.15 24.17 -6.89
CA THR A 134 3.88 23.97 -7.60
C THR A 134 4.00 22.86 -8.64
N ALA A 135 5.04 22.88 -9.48
CA ALA A 135 5.25 21.86 -10.49
C ALA A 135 5.45 20.47 -9.88
N ASN A 136 6.20 20.38 -8.78
CA ASN A 136 6.46 19.15 -8.04
C ASN A 136 5.18 18.55 -7.42
N LEU A 137 4.34 19.39 -6.81
CA LEU A 137 3.06 18.97 -6.23
C LEU A 137 2.10 18.47 -7.33
N TYR A 138 2.07 19.17 -8.47
CA TYR A 138 1.27 18.77 -9.63
C TYR A 138 1.73 17.47 -10.25
N LEU A 139 3.04 17.31 -10.41
CA LEU A 139 3.69 16.08 -10.85
C LEU A 139 3.28 14.92 -9.95
N PHE A 140 3.40 15.07 -8.63
CA PHE A 140 2.94 14.07 -7.68
C PHE A 140 1.46 13.73 -7.88
N CYS A 141 0.58 14.74 -7.83
CA CYS A 141 -0.87 14.54 -7.96
C CYS A 141 -1.25 13.86 -9.28
N MET A 142 -0.61 14.23 -10.40
CA MET A 142 -0.81 13.57 -11.68
C MET A 142 -0.41 12.09 -11.62
N LEU A 143 0.80 11.80 -11.13
CA LEU A 143 1.34 10.44 -11.06
C LEU A 143 0.46 9.48 -10.26
N ILE A 144 -0.10 9.93 -9.14
CA ILE A 144 -0.92 9.07 -8.29
C ILE A 144 -2.37 8.99 -8.76
N SER A 145 -2.91 10.03 -9.42
CA SER A 145 -4.33 10.11 -9.73
C SER A 145 -4.78 9.11 -10.80
N THR A 146 -6.06 8.72 -10.73
CA THR A 146 -6.79 8.09 -11.83
C THR A 146 -7.50 9.15 -12.67
N ALA A 147 -8.00 10.20 -12.02
CA ALA A 147 -8.61 11.36 -12.63
C ALA A 147 -8.00 12.63 -12.04
N PHE A 148 -7.42 13.45 -12.91
CA PHE A 148 -6.78 14.71 -12.55
C PHE A 148 -7.68 15.86 -12.98
N ALA A 149 -8.43 16.41 -12.03
CA ALA A 149 -9.46 17.42 -12.28
C ALA A 149 -8.92 18.83 -12.01
N VAL A 150 -8.71 19.60 -13.08
CA VAL A 150 -8.34 21.02 -13.02
C VAL A 150 -9.62 21.85 -12.95
N VAL A 151 -9.87 22.47 -11.80
CA VAL A 151 -11.02 23.34 -11.54
C VAL A 151 -10.76 24.74 -12.08
N LEU A 152 -11.70 25.25 -12.87
CA LEU A 152 -11.59 26.52 -13.60
C LEU A 152 -12.73 27.46 -13.21
N ARG A 153 -12.40 28.65 -12.70
CA ARG A 153 -13.39 29.66 -12.28
C ARG A 153 -13.75 30.62 -13.41
N PRO A 154 -12.83 31.38 -14.04
CA PRO A 154 -13.09 31.71 -15.43
C PRO A 154 -13.07 30.39 -16.22
N ALA A 155 -14.02 30.21 -17.14
CA ALA A 155 -14.04 29.06 -18.04
C ALA A 155 -12.99 29.16 -19.15
N ARG A 156 -11.77 29.51 -18.75
CA ARG A 156 -10.58 29.71 -19.56
C ARG A 156 -9.40 29.17 -18.77
N VAL A 157 -8.48 28.52 -19.45
CA VAL A 157 -7.18 28.17 -18.88
C VAL A 157 -6.33 29.43 -18.94
N GLU A 158 -5.96 29.96 -17.78
CA GLU A 158 -5.06 31.10 -17.73
C GLU A 158 -3.67 30.69 -18.25
N ARG A 159 -2.96 31.63 -18.88
CA ARG A 159 -1.58 31.42 -19.37
C ARG A 159 -0.68 30.77 -18.31
N GLN A 160 -0.72 31.27 -17.08
CA GLN A 160 0.08 30.74 -15.98
C GLN A 160 -0.29 29.30 -15.61
N GLN A 161 -1.56 28.91 -15.74
CA GLN A 161 -2.00 27.53 -15.49
C GLN A 161 -1.47 26.60 -16.58
N GLY A 162 -1.55 27.01 -17.84
CA GLY A 162 -0.97 26.28 -18.97
C GLY A 162 0.54 26.08 -18.83
N GLU A 163 1.27 27.15 -18.48
CA GLU A 163 2.71 27.11 -18.21
C GLU A 163 3.05 26.15 -17.06
N ARG A 164 2.30 26.19 -15.94
CA ARG A 164 2.52 25.29 -14.80
C ARG A 164 2.24 23.83 -15.14
N LEU A 165 1.17 23.55 -15.87
CA LEU A 165 0.85 22.19 -16.32
C LEU A 165 1.94 21.68 -17.27
N GLN A 166 2.40 22.51 -18.20
CA GLN A 166 3.51 22.18 -19.09
C GLN A 166 4.79 21.89 -18.30
N ASN A 167 5.16 22.73 -17.33
CA ASN A 167 6.36 22.54 -16.52
C ASN A 167 6.30 21.24 -15.72
N ALA A 168 5.14 20.93 -15.13
CA ALA A 168 4.94 19.66 -14.44
C ALA A 168 5.07 18.47 -15.40
N LEU A 169 4.54 18.57 -16.62
CA LEU A 169 4.68 17.56 -17.67
C LEU A 169 6.09 17.49 -18.28
N GLN A 170 6.87 18.57 -18.28
CA GLN A 170 8.27 18.52 -18.73
C GLN A 170 9.13 17.66 -17.79
N GLY A 171 8.77 17.59 -16.50
CA GLY A 171 9.31 16.58 -15.58
C GLY A 171 9.05 15.13 -16.01
N PHE A 172 8.07 14.92 -16.92
CA PHE A 172 7.77 13.63 -17.55
C PHE A 172 8.40 13.43 -18.93
N ALA A 173 9.01 14.44 -19.55
CA ALA A 173 9.49 14.33 -20.93
C ALA A 173 10.47 13.16 -21.15
N ASN A 174 11.18 12.77 -20.08
CA ASN A 174 12.15 11.68 -20.08
C ASN A 174 11.55 10.30 -19.78
N MET A 175 10.27 10.20 -19.44
CA MET A 175 9.62 8.92 -19.17
C MET A 175 9.36 8.18 -20.47
N LYS A 176 9.72 6.89 -20.51
CA LYS A 176 9.55 6.07 -21.71
C LYS A 176 8.14 5.49 -21.81
N THR A 177 7.39 5.49 -20.71
CA THR A 177 6.09 4.82 -20.63
C THR A 177 4.91 5.81 -20.63
N PRO A 178 4.17 5.96 -21.74
CA PRO A 178 3.06 6.92 -21.85
C PRO A 178 1.83 6.56 -20.99
N TYR A 179 1.78 5.37 -20.39
CA TYR A 179 0.60 4.83 -19.69
C TYR A 179 0.48 5.24 -18.22
N VAL A 180 1.37 6.10 -17.70
CA VAL A 180 1.34 6.53 -16.28
C VAL A 180 0.35 7.67 -16.04
N LEU A 181 0.16 8.51 -17.05
CA LEU A 181 -0.55 9.77 -16.90
C LEU A 181 -2.08 9.56 -16.80
N PRO A 182 -2.75 10.31 -15.92
CA PRO A 182 -4.19 10.25 -15.75
C PRO A 182 -4.93 10.89 -16.93
N ASN A 183 -6.23 10.65 -17.00
CA ASN A 183 -7.10 11.52 -17.80
C ASN A 183 -7.12 12.90 -17.16
N LEU A 184 -6.86 13.94 -17.96
CA LEU A 184 -7.04 15.33 -17.55
C LEU A 184 -8.51 15.71 -17.72
N TRP A 185 -9.10 16.28 -16.68
CA TRP A 185 -10.46 16.77 -16.69
C TRP A 185 -10.48 18.25 -16.40
N LEU A 186 -11.00 19.03 -17.34
CA LEU A 186 -11.28 20.45 -17.14
C LEU A 186 -12.68 20.57 -16.53
N VAL A 187 -12.76 21.20 -15.36
CA VAL A 187 -14.01 21.35 -14.60
C VAL A 187 -14.35 22.83 -14.48
N PRO A 188 -15.06 23.41 -15.47
CA PRO A 188 -15.56 24.77 -15.35
C PRO A 188 -16.68 24.80 -14.31
N VAL A 189 -16.57 25.68 -13.31
CA VAL A 189 -17.57 25.79 -12.25
C VAL A 189 -18.58 26.91 -12.49
N GLU A 190 -18.27 27.94 -13.30
CA GLU A 190 -19.17 29.10 -13.46
C GLU A 190 -20.08 29.06 -14.69
N LEU A 191 -19.91 28.09 -15.60
CA LEU A 191 -20.68 28.03 -16.83
C LEU A 191 -21.88 27.07 -16.74
N PRO A 192 -23.13 27.54 -16.96
CA PRO A 192 -24.28 26.64 -17.02
C PRO A 192 -24.14 25.64 -18.18
N HIS A 193 -23.60 26.09 -19.32
CA HIS A 193 -23.30 25.28 -20.50
C HIS A 193 -21.96 25.72 -21.12
N LEU A 194 -21.29 24.82 -21.83
CA LEU A 194 -20.13 25.15 -22.65
C LEU A 194 -20.63 26.01 -23.82
N MET A 195 -20.38 27.32 -23.78
CA MET A 195 -20.92 28.26 -24.75
C MET A 195 -19.81 29.03 -25.46
N LYS A 196 -20.02 29.25 -26.76
CA LYS A 196 -19.24 30.16 -27.60
C LYS A 196 -20.19 31.04 -28.40
N ASN A 197 -20.03 32.37 -28.32
CA ASN A 197 -20.90 33.33 -29.01
C ASN A 197 -22.41 33.05 -28.80
N ASN A 198 -22.81 32.77 -27.56
CA ASN A 198 -24.18 32.39 -27.15
C ASN A 198 -24.72 31.09 -27.77
N LYS A 199 -23.88 30.24 -28.36
CA LYS A 199 -24.24 28.91 -28.83
C LYS A 199 -23.62 27.85 -27.94
N ILE A 200 -24.40 26.83 -27.60
CA ILE A 200 -23.88 25.64 -26.91
C ILE A 200 -22.96 24.90 -27.89
N ILE A 201 -21.75 24.62 -27.45
CA ILE A 201 -20.73 23.92 -28.24
C ILE A 201 -20.41 22.56 -27.62
N SER A 202 -19.79 21.69 -28.41
CA SER A 202 -19.37 20.36 -27.94
C SER A 202 -18.17 20.45 -26.98
N SER A 203 -17.97 19.43 -26.13
CA SER A 203 -16.80 19.38 -25.23
C SER A 203 -15.47 19.48 -25.99
N ASN A 204 -15.35 18.83 -27.16
CA ASN A 204 -14.14 18.89 -27.97
C ASN A 204 -13.91 20.27 -28.58
N GLU A 205 -14.97 20.93 -29.03
CA GLU A 205 -14.90 22.29 -29.54
C GLU A 205 -14.47 23.26 -28.43
N TRP A 206 -15.00 23.08 -27.21
CA TRP A 206 -14.62 23.90 -26.06
C TRP A 206 -13.19 23.62 -25.58
N ILE A 207 -12.75 22.36 -25.54
CA ILE A 207 -11.33 22.02 -25.26
C ILE A 207 -10.42 22.67 -26.30
N ASN A 208 -10.81 22.61 -27.57
CA ASN A 208 -10.05 23.24 -28.63
C ASN A 208 -9.99 24.74 -28.46
N GLU A 209 -11.10 25.38 -28.12
CA GLU A 209 -11.16 26.82 -27.83
C GLU A 209 -10.27 27.21 -26.64
N VAL A 210 -10.44 26.54 -25.50
CA VAL A 210 -9.72 26.81 -24.25
C VAL A 210 -8.22 26.53 -24.36
N LEU A 211 -7.84 25.52 -25.14
CA LEU A 211 -6.45 25.19 -25.46
C LEU A 211 -6.03 25.74 -26.83
N SER A 212 -6.74 26.72 -27.39
CA SER A 212 -6.33 27.42 -28.59
C SER A 212 -5.86 28.82 -28.26
N VAL A 213 -4.97 29.30 -29.10
CA VAL A 213 -4.41 30.66 -29.01
C VAL A 213 -5.34 31.68 -29.68
N THR A 214 -6.39 31.21 -30.36
CA THR A 214 -7.10 31.97 -31.40
C THR A 214 -7.90 33.18 -30.93
N GLU A 215 -8.08 33.41 -29.62
CA GLU A 215 -8.97 34.49 -29.13
C GLU A 215 -8.41 35.36 -28.00
N CYS A 216 -7.11 35.29 -27.70
CA CYS A 216 -6.49 36.30 -26.84
C CYS A 216 -6.30 37.62 -27.64
N ASN A 217 -7.38 38.37 -27.81
CA ASN A 217 -7.48 39.78 -28.22
C ASN A 217 -6.14 40.47 -28.52
N ASN A 218 -5.81 40.77 -29.80
CA ASN A 218 -4.86 41.77 -30.36
C ASN A 218 -3.61 42.25 -29.56
N THR A 219 -3.25 41.64 -28.44
CA THR A 219 -2.33 42.18 -27.42
C THR A 219 -1.11 41.28 -27.25
N LEU A 220 -1.21 40.00 -27.59
CA LEU A 220 -0.08 39.09 -27.63
C LEU A 220 0.67 39.21 -28.95
N SER A 221 1.98 39.19 -28.87
CA SER A 221 2.84 39.15 -30.05
C SER A 221 2.71 37.79 -30.78
N THR A 222 3.02 37.75 -32.08
CA THR A 222 3.06 36.50 -32.87
C THR A 222 3.94 35.42 -32.22
N ASN A 223 5.02 35.83 -31.55
CA ASN A 223 5.93 34.92 -30.86
C ASN A 223 5.29 34.31 -29.60
N GLU A 224 4.57 35.10 -28.80
CA GLU A 224 3.85 34.60 -27.62
C GLU A 224 2.73 33.64 -28.01
N ASN A 225 2.02 33.94 -29.08
CA ASN A 225 1.00 33.06 -29.63
C ASN A 225 1.61 31.72 -30.06
N LYS A 226 2.72 31.74 -30.79
CA LYS A 226 3.44 30.52 -31.18
C LYS A 226 3.96 29.74 -29.96
N LEU A 227 4.40 30.42 -28.92
CA LEU A 227 4.83 29.79 -27.67
C LEU A 227 3.64 29.04 -27.04
N LEU A 228 2.52 29.70 -26.79
CA LEU A 228 1.32 29.10 -26.20
C LEU A 228 0.81 27.90 -27.00
N GLU A 229 0.80 28.00 -28.33
CA GLU A 229 0.43 26.90 -29.21
C GLU A 229 1.35 25.69 -29.01
N THR A 230 2.66 25.94 -28.92
CA THR A 230 3.65 24.89 -28.61
C THR A 230 3.39 24.25 -27.25
N GLN A 231 3.03 25.05 -26.24
CA GLN A 231 2.72 24.54 -24.89
C GLN A 231 1.48 23.65 -24.88
N TYR A 232 0.39 24.08 -25.52
CA TYR A 232 -0.84 23.30 -25.56
C TYR A 232 -0.71 22.03 -26.42
N ASN A 233 0.05 22.09 -27.51
CA ASN A 233 0.38 20.91 -28.29
C ASN A 233 1.18 19.90 -27.47
N TYR A 234 2.14 20.37 -26.67
CA TYR A 234 2.89 19.50 -25.76
C TYR A 234 1.98 18.83 -24.72
N ILE A 235 1.08 19.58 -24.08
CA ILE A 235 0.11 19.03 -23.11
C ILE A 235 -0.77 17.95 -23.76
N ARG A 236 -1.28 18.20 -24.98
CA ARG A 236 -2.10 17.24 -25.74
C ARG A 236 -1.33 15.99 -26.14
N GLN A 237 -0.04 16.12 -26.45
CA GLN A 237 0.80 15.00 -26.82
C GLN A 237 1.11 14.09 -25.62
N MET A 238 1.30 14.68 -24.44
CA MET A 238 1.69 13.94 -23.24
C MET A 238 0.50 13.24 -22.56
N LEU A 239 -0.67 13.87 -22.52
CA LEU A 239 -1.83 13.32 -21.80
C LEU A 239 -2.66 12.40 -22.69
N PRO A 240 -3.06 11.21 -22.20
CA PRO A 240 -3.76 10.22 -23.02
C PRO A 240 -5.14 10.69 -23.44
N ASN A 241 -5.86 11.40 -22.57
CA ASN A 241 -7.14 12.03 -22.87
C ASN A 241 -7.30 13.34 -22.10
N ILE A 242 -7.86 14.34 -22.77
CA ILE A 242 -8.32 15.59 -22.18
C ILE A 242 -9.84 15.63 -22.33
N ASN A 243 -10.54 15.72 -21.22
CA ASN A 243 -11.99 15.73 -21.16
C ASN A 243 -12.50 16.98 -20.43
N VAL A 244 -13.80 17.27 -20.56
CA VAL A 244 -14.48 18.35 -19.83
C VAL A 244 -15.62 17.74 -19.06
N ALA A 245 -15.73 18.13 -17.80
CA ALA A 245 -16.87 17.78 -16.95
C ALA A 245 -17.50 19.08 -16.45
N ASN A 246 -18.64 19.45 -17.04
CA ASN A 246 -19.33 20.68 -16.66
C ASN A 246 -20.28 20.42 -15.50
N VAL A 247 -20.16 21.21 -14.42
CA VAL A 247 -21.11 21.19 -13.31
C VAL A 247 -22.14 22.29 -13.56
N SER A 248 -23.27 21.91 -14.16
CA SER A 248 -24.35 22.85 -14.45
C SER A 248 -25.07 23.27 -13.16
N TYR A 249 -25.65 24.47 -13.17
CA TYR A 249 -26.50 24.98 -12.08
C TYR A 249 -25.79 25.15 -10.73
N LEU A 250 -24.51 25.57 -10.76
CA LEU A 250 -23.75 25.86 -9.56
C LEU A 250 -24.50 26.88 -8.68
N PRO A 251 -24.85 26.54 -7.43
CA PRO A 251 -25.64 27.43 -6.59
C PRO A 251 -24.92 28.74 -6.28
N ILE A 252 -25.68 29.81 -6.03
CA ILE A 252 -25.13 31.16 -5.79
C ILE A 252 -24.18 31.16 -4.58
N CYS A 253 -24.46 30.37 -3.54
CA CYS A 253 -23.58 30.23 -2.37
C CYS A 253 -22.18 29.68 -2.71
N PHE A 254 -22.01 29.01 -3.85
CA PHE A 254 -20.71 28.57 -4.32
C PHE A 254 -19.91 29.71 -4.97
N ARG A 255 -20.59 30.76 -5.44
CA ARG A 255 -20.00 31.99 -5.97
C ARG A 255 -19.64 32.98 -4.87
N ASP A 256 -20.32 32.89 -3.74
CA ASP A 256 -20.04 33.72 -2.57
C ASP A 256 -18.89 33.14 -1.74
N ASP A 257 -17.76 33.83 -1.75
CA ASP A 257 -16.56 33.42 -1.02
C ASP A 257 -16.62 33.81 0.46
N SER A 258 -17.63 34.58 0.89
CA SER A 258 -17.79 35.00 2.28
C SER A 258 -18.39 33.94 3.19
N GLN A 259 -18.97 32.87 2.63
CA GLN A 259 -19.69 31.84 3.40
C GLN A 259 -18.79 30.69 3.85
N LEU A 260 -18.96 30.27 5.10
CA LEU A 260 -18.28 29.12 5.70
C LEU A 260 -18.78 27.80 5.11
N ALA A 261 -17.91 26.79 5.05
CA ALA A 261 -18.20 25.48 4.45
C ALA A 261 -19.42 24.77 5.07
N ASP A 262 -19.63 24.92 6.38
CA ASP A 262 -20.73 24.26 7.09
C ASP A 262 -22.11 24.83 6.69
N ASP A 263 -22.17 26.14 6.39
CA ASP A 263 -23.37 26.79 5.88
C ASP A 263 -23.66 26.34 4.44
N ILE A 264 -22.61 26.08 3.65
CA ILE A 264 -22.74 25.66 2.25
C ILE A 264 -23.46 24.30 2.15
N PHE A 265 -23.18 23.33 3.01
CA PHE A 265 -23.89 22.03 2.93
C PHE A 265 -25.37 22.14 3.29
N THR A 266 -25.69 22.94 4.30
CA THR A 266 -27.08 23.17 4.71
C THR A 266 -27.83 23.92 3.62
N GLN A 267 -27.25 25.01 3.12
CA GLN A 267 -27.81 25.78 2.02
C GLN A 267 -27.89 24.97 0.72
N LEU A 268 -26.95 24.09 0.42
CA LEU A 268 -27.03 23.26 -0.77
C LEU A 268 -28.12 22.19 -0.65
N ARG A 269 -28.32 21.60 0.53
CA ARG A 269 -29.48 20.70 0.75
C ARG A 269 -30.81 21.43 0.56
N GLU A 270 -30.88 22.69 1.00
CA GLU A 270 -32.12 23.46 1.00
C GLU A 270 -32.38 24.22 -0.31
N ALA A 271 -31.34 24.69 -0.98
CA ALA A 271 -31.41 25.62 -2.12
C ALA A 271 -30.96 25.03 -3.46
N SER A 272 -30.25 23.90 -3.48
CA SER A 272 -29.82 23.32 -4.75
C SER A 272 -30.91 22.45 -5.37
N SER A 273 -31.14 22.63 -6.67
CA SER A 273 -32.10 21.83 -7.41
C SER A 273 -31.58 20.40 -7.56
N GLU A 274 -32.49 19.44 -7.64
CA GLU A 274 -32.20 18.05 -8.03
C GLU A 274 -31.32 17.97 -9.29
N CYS A 275 -31.44 18.96 -10.19
CA CYS A 275 -30.61 19.11 -11.38
C CYS A 275 -29.12 19.31 -11.08
N PHE A 276 -28.76 20.08 -10.05
CA PHE A 276 -27.35 20.30 -9.66
C PHE A 276 -26.71 19.00 -9.17
N TYR A 277 -27.35 18.31 -8.22
CA TYR A 277 -26.81 17.04 -7.70
C TYR A 277 -26.78 15.94 -8.76
N THR A 278 -27.73 15.94 -9.69
CA THR A 278 -27.71 15.05 -10.85
C THR A 278 -26.51 15.36 -11.75
N SER A 279 -26.30 16.64 -12.10
CA SER A 279 -25.16 17.09 -12.90
C SER A 279 -23.82 16.76 -12.22
N LEU A 280 -23.68 17.04 -10.93
CA LEU A 280 -22.48 16.72 -10.16
C LEU A 280 -22.25 15.19 -10.08
N SER A 281 -23.32 14.42 -9.87
CA SER A 281 -23.24 12.95 -9.89
C SER A 281 -22.78 12.42 -11.25
N ASP A 282 -23.22 13.03 -12.36
CA ASP A 282 -22.80 12.66 -13.70
C ASP A 282 -21.34 13.02 -13.96
N VAL A 283 -20.88 14.18 -13.49
CA VAL A 283 -19.46 14.56 -13.50
C VAL A 283 -18.62 13.54 -12.73
N ILE A 284 -19.03 13.17 -11.52
CA ILE A 284 -18.32 12.16 -10.71
C ILE A 284 -18.28 10.80 -11.43
N ARG A 285 -19.39 10.37 -12.04
CA ARG A 285 -19.43 9.14 -12.85
C ARG A 285 -18.45 9.19 -14.02
N GLN A 286 -18.38 10.33 -14.71
CA GLN A 286 -17.45 10.53 -15.82
C GLN A 286 -16.00 10.45 -15.34
N LEU A 287 -15.67 11.14 -14.24
CA LEU A 287 -14.35 11.11 -13.62
C LEU A 287 -13.92 9.70 -13.20
N LEU A 288 -14.85 8.89 -12.70
CA LEU A 288 -14.60 7.52 -12.24
C LEU A 288 -14.71 6.45 -13.34
N LYS A 289 -15.02 6.85 -14.60
CA LYS A 289 -15.22 5.91 -15.72
C LYS A 289 -13.98 5.07 -16.03
N SER A 290 -12.78 5.60 -15.75
CA SER A 290 -11.50 4.89 -15.93
C SER A 290 -11.28 3.75 -14.93
N GLY A 291 -12.08 3.66 -13.86
CA GLY A 291 -11.96 2.63 -12.83
C GLY A 291 -10.87 2.96 -11.81
N GLY A 292 -10.21 1.94 -11.26
CA GLY A 292 -9.11 2.13 -10.31
C GLY A 292 -7.80 2.54 -10.99
N LYS A 293 -6.87 3.08 -10.20
CA LYS A 293 -5.49 3.35 -10.59
C LYS A 293 -4.81 2.03 -10.99
N ARG A 294 -4.25 2.01 -12.19
CA ARG A 294 -3.51 0.87 -12.74
C ARG A 294 -2.02 1.15 -12.64
N LEU A 295 -1.23 0.08 -12.49
CA LEU A 295 0.21 0.18 -12.70
C LEU A 295 0.49 0.27 -14.21
N PRO A 296 1.36 1.19 -14.65
CA PRO A 296 1.81 1.29 -16.04
C PRO A 296 2.34 -0.02 -16.61
N GLY A 297 2.16 -0.25 -17.91
CA GLY A 297 2.62 -1.48 -18.58
C GLY A 297 1.69 -2.69 -18.41
N SER A 298 0.69 -2.64 -17.52
CA SER A 298 -0.33 -3.70 -17.44
C SER A 298 -1.27 -3.65 -18.65
N TYR A 299 -0.92 -4.37 -19.73
CA TYR A 299 -1.75 -4.55 -20.92
C TYR A 299 -3.02 -5.38 -20.63
N SER A 300 -2.98 -6.20 -19.57
CA SER A 300 -4.16 -6.92 -19.08
C SER A 300 -4.95 -6.07 -18.08
N ASN A 301 -6.28 -6.17 -18.10
CA ASN A 301 -7.22 -5.37 -17.28
C ASN A 301 -7.14 -5.60 -15.75
N LEU A 302 -6.10 -6.25 -15.22
CA LEU A 302 -6.16 -6.94 -13.92
C LEU A 302 -5.26 -6.38 -12.81
N LEU A 303 -4.25 -5.55 -13.09
CA LEU A 303 -3.33 -5.07 -12.04
C LEU A 303 -3.66 -3.64 -11.58
N TYR A 304 -4.69 -3.53 -10.74
CA TYR A 304 -4.94 -2.32 -9.96
C TYR A 304 -3.92 -2.17 -8.84
N VAL A 305 -3.44 -0.94 -8.61
CA VAL A 305 -2.56 -0.63 -7.48
C VAL A 305 -3.26 -1.00 -6.17
N ARG A 306 -2.60 -1.77 -5.31
CA ARG A 306 -3.13 -2.08 -3.98
C ARG A 306 -2.94 -0.86 -3.06
N PRO A 307 -3.79 -0.64 -2.05
CA PRO A 307 -3.67 0.50 -1.15
C PRO A 307 -2.31 0.60 -0.44
N ALA A 308 -1.76 -0.52 0.04
CA ALA A 308 -0.42 -0.54 0.63
C ALA A 308 0.67 -0.17 -0.39
N GLU A 309 0.62 -0.72 -1.61
CA GLU A 309 1.52 -0.37 -2.72
C GLU A 309 1.43 1.12 -3.03
N LEU A 310 0.21 1.69 -3.07
CA LEU A 310 0.00 3.11 -3.29
C LEU A 310 0.65 3.96 -2.21
N ALA A 311 0.50 3.59 -0.93
CA ALA A 311 1.10 4.33 0.18
C ALA A 311 2.63 4.32 0.12
N HIS A 312 3.24 3.20 -0.27
CA HIS A 312 4.68 3.10 -0.49
C HIS A 312 5.12 3.91 -1.71
N LEU A 313 4.43 3.77 -2.84
CA LEU A 313 4.67 4.52 -4.07
C LEU A 313 4.63 6.03 -3.83
N MET A 314 3.65 6.51 -3.06
CA MET A 314 3.57 7.93 -2.68
C MET A 314 4.79 8.39 -1.88
N GLY A 315 5.32 7.55 -0.98
CA GLY A 315 6.53 7.87 -0.22
C GLY A 315 7.76 7.97 -1.12
N ASP A 316 8.00 6.95 -1.94
CA ASP A 316 9.17 6.95 -2.83
C ASP A 316 9.11 8.09 -3.86
N LEU A 317 7.91 8.45 -4.35
CA LEU A 317 7.73 9.62 -5.24
C LEU A 317 8.12 10.92 -4.56
N ILE A 318 7.79 11.08 -3.28
CA ILE A 318 8.14 12.28 -2.51
C ILE A 318 9.66 12.36 -2.28
N ASP A 319 10.30 11.23 -1.97
CA ASP A 319 11.76 11.17 -1.81
C ASP A 319 12.49 11.57 -3.10
N ILE A 320 12.01 11.10 -4.24
CA ILE A 320 12.56 11.44 -5.55
C ILE A 320 12.36 12.93 -5.88
N ILE A 321 11.16 13.46 -5.62
CA ILE A 321 10.85 14.88 -5.83
C ILE A 321 11.75 15.75 -4.95
N ASN A 322 11.95 15.37 -3.68
CA ASN A 322 12.81 16.08 -2.74
C ASN A 322 14.28 16.03 -3.11
N ALA A 323 14.73 14.94 -3.74
CA ALA A 323 16.10 14.81 -4.25
C ALA A 323 16.39 15.70 -5.47
N ASP A 324 15.37 16.40 -6.01
CA ASP A 324 15.44 17.17 -7.26
C ASP A 324 15.93 16.34 -8.45
N THR A 325 15.78 15.02 -8.35
CA THR A 325 16.05 14.10 -9.44
C THR A 325 14.79 13.98 -10.27
N SER A 326 14.92 14.01 -11.60
CA SER A 326 13.79 13.66 -12.45
C SER A 326 13.34 12.26 -12.05
N PRO A 327 12.10 12.07 -11.59
CA PRO A 327 11.62 10.73 -11.33
C PRO A 327 11.81 9.92 -12.60
N ASN A 328 12.33 8.71 -12.42
CA ASN A 328 12.16 7.65 -13.39
C ASN A 328 11.02 6.77 -12.85
N PRO A 329 9.73 7.12 -13.03
CA PRO A 329 8.66 6.26 -12.60
C PRO A 329 8.72 4.91 -13.27
N ASP A 330 9.40 4.73 -14.41
CA ASP A 330 9.57 3.40 -14.98
C ASP A 330 10.39 2.50 -14.04
N GLU A 331 11.39 3.05 -13.35
CA GLU A 331 12.15 2.34 -12.32
C GLU A 331 11.32 2.15 -11.05
N LEU A 332 10.61 3.19 -10.60
CA LEU A 332 9.80 3.13 -9.40
C LEU A 332 8.63 2.15 -9.54
N ILE A 333 7.90 2.26 -10.64
CA ILE A 333 6.77 1.40 -10.98
C ILE A 333 7.28 0.02 -11.36
N GLY A 334 8.42 -0.07 -12.03
CA GLY A 334 9.12 -1.32 -12.28
C GLY A 334 9.43 -2.07 -10.98
N LYS A 335 9.90 -1.38 -9.94
CA LYS A 335 10.11 -1.95 -8.60
C LYS A 335 8.81 -2.54 -8.03
N TYR A 336 7.71 -1.78 -7.99
CA TYR A 336 6.43 -2.29 -7.44
C TYR A 336 5.80 -3.40 -8.28
N LEU A 337 5.91 -3.31 -9.61
CA LEU A 337 5.46 -4.37 -10.52
C LEU A 337 6.29 -5.64 -10.35
N LEU A 338 7.60 -5.50 -10.21
CA LEU A 338 8.51 -6.62 -9.99
C LEU A 338 8.25 -7.26 -8.63
N GLU A 339 8.14 -6.48 -7.57
CA GLU A 339 7.77 -6.98 -6.24
C GLU A 339 6.45 -7.75 -6.32
N ARG A 340 5.42 -7.21 -6.99
CA ARG A 340 4.15 -7.92 -7.13
C ARG A 340 4.25 -9.19 -7.95
N PHE A 341 5.00 -9.15 -9.04
CA PHE A 341 5.27 -10.31 -9.87
C PHE A 341 5.99 -11.40 -9.09
N GLU A 342 6.98 -11.02 -8.29
CA GLU A 342 7.71 -11.92 -7.39
C GLU A 342 6.78 -12.55 -6.34
N GLN A 343 5.95 -11.73 -5.70
CA GLN A 343 5.08 -12.19 -4.63
C GLN A 343 3.91 -13.06 -5.13
N GLU A 344 3.27 -12.70 -6.25
CA GLU A 344 2.07 -13.39 -6.72
C GLU A 344 2.39 -14.52 -7.71
N ILE A 345 3.29 -14.27 -8.68
CA ILE A 345 3.50 -15.17 -9.81
C ILE A 345 4.68 -16.09 -9.55
N VAL A 346 5.82 -15.54 -9.15
CA VAL A 346 7.03 -16.33 -8.91
C VAL A 346 6.83 -17.29 -7.75
N LYS A 347 6.31 -16.84 -6.60
CA LYS A 347 6.04 -17.73 -5.45
C LYS A 347 5.11 -18.88 -5.81
N LYS A 348 4.02 -18.61 -6.55
CA LYS A 348 3.12 -19.66 -7.04
C LYS A 348 3.86 -20.65 -7.92
N LYS A 349 4.66 -20.16 -8.87
CA LYS A 349 5.43 -21.00 -9.80
C LYS A 349 6.52 -21.82 -9.10
N ILE A 350 7.14 -21.29 -8.06
CA ILE A 350 8.06 -22.05 -7.20
C ILE A 350 7.30 -23.17 -6.48
N ALA A 351 6.12 -22.90 -5.93
CA ALA A 351 5.32 -23.93 -5.27
C ALA A 351 4.90 -25.04 -6.25
N GLU A 352 4.46 -24.68 -7.46
CA GLU A 352 4.14 -25.65 -8.52
C GLU A 352 5.38 -26.49 -8.91
N PHE A 353 6.55 -25.86 -9.03
CA PHE A 353 7.83 -26.56 -9.26
C PHE A 353 8.13 -27.57 -8.15
N GLN A 354 8.03 -27.16 -6.87
CA GLN A 354 8.27 -28.02 -5.72
C GLN A 354 7.30 -29.21 -5.69
N GLY A 355 6.02 -28.96 -5.97
CA GLY A 355 4.98 -30.00 -6.06
C GLY A 355 5.26 -31.01 -7.17
N ASN A 356 5.64 -30.54 -8.36
CA ASN A 356 5.98 -31.41 -9.49
C ASN A 356 7.22 -32.27 -9.22
N LEU A 357 8.27 -31.68 -8.65
CA LEU A 357 9.50 -32.42 -8.32
C LEU A 357 9.26 -33.49 -7.23
N LEU A 358 8.46 -33.16 -6.20
CA LEU A 358 8.05 -34.12 -5.18
C LEU A 358 7.15 -35.23 -5.74
N SER A 359 6.24 -34.90 -6.66
CA SER A 359 5.38 -35.88 -7.35
C SER A 359 6.21 -36.87 -8.19
N THR A 360 7.19 -36.36 -8.95
CA THR A 360 8.14 -37.21 -9.68
C THR A 360 8.92 -38.10 -8.73
N THR A 361 9.40 -37.56 -7.62
CA THR A 361 10.10 -38.31 -6.56
C THR A 361 9.21 -39.43 -5.99
N LYS A 362 7.95 -39.15 -5.66
CA LYS A 362 6.98 -40.14 -5.16
C LYS A 362 6.75 -41.26 -6.18
N SER A 363 6.52 -40.93 -7.44
CA SER A 363 6.35 -41.90 -8.53
C SER A 363 7.57 -42.81 -8.65
N TYR A 364 8.75 -42.21 -8.53
CA TYR A 364 10.03 -42.90 -8.60
C TYR A 364 10.25 -43.86 -7.43
N LEU A 365 10.03 -43.40 -6.20
CA LEU A 365 10.10 -44.23 -5.00
C LEU A 365 9.14 -45.41 -5.09
N LYS A 366 7.90 -45.18 -5.51
CA LYS A 366 6.90 -46.24 -5.69
C LYS A 366 7.33 -47.31 -6.70
N LYS A 367 8.04 -46.93 -7.76
CA LYS A 367 8.57 -47.86 -8.77
C LYS A 367 9.74 -48.68 -8.24
N ASN A 368 10.65 -48.06 -7.49
CA ASN A 368 11.87 -48.71 -7.01
C ASN A 368 11.65 -49.56 -5.77
N LEU A 369 10.72 -49.16 -4.89
CA LEU A 369 10.25 -49.98 -3.77
C LEU A 369 9.75 -51.36 -4.24
N ARG A 370 9.16 -51.43 -5.44
CA ARG A 370 8.67 -52.69 -6.01
C ARG A 370 9.78 -53.58 -6.59
N LYS A 371 10.94 -53.01 -6.93
CA LYS A 371 11.98 -53.71 -7.71
C LYS A 371 13.17 -54.21 -6.89
N ARG A 372 13.28 -53.88 -5.59
CA ARG A 372 14.45 -54.23 -4.73
C ARG A 372 15.77 -54.01 -5.46
N GLU A 373 15.94 -52.78 -5.95
CA GLU A 373 17.08 -52.41 -6.76
C GLU A 373 18.38 -52.34 -5.93
N THR A 374 19.50 -52.70 -6.56
CA THR A 374 20.84 -52.74 -5.95
C THR A 374 21.41 -51.33 -5.72
N GLU A 375 22.41 -51.16 -4.85
CA GLU A 375 23.08 -49.87 -4.58
C GLU A 375 23.53 -49.13 -5.84
N THR A 376 23.93 -49.85 -6.90
CA THR A 376 24.35 -49.29 -8.18
C THR A 376 23.20 -48.55 -8.87
N GLN A 377 21.98 -49.09 -8.81
CA GLN A 377 20.78 -48.43 -9.35
C GLN A 377 20.40 -47.18 -8.54
N MET A 378 20.77 -47.10 -7.26
CA MET A 378 20.52 -45.89 -6.46
C MET A 378 21.38 -44.68 -6.86
N ASN A 379 22.59 -44.87 -7.37
CA ASN A 379 23.38 -43.74 -7.88
C ASN A 379 22.78 -43.18 -9.17
N ASP A 380 22.20 -44.03 -10.02
CA ASP A 380 21.48 -43.59 -11.21
C ASP A 380 20.24 -42.74 -10.84
N ASN A 381 19.63 -42.99 -9.68
CA ASN A 381 18.46 -42.26 -9.18
C ASN A 381 18.78 -40.79 -8.88
N ASN A 382 19.92 -40.51 -8.26
CA ASN A 382 20.34 -39.14 -7.98
C ASN A 382 20.62 -38.37 -9.28
N ILE A 383 21.17 -39.06 -10.29
CA ILE A 383 21.38 -38.48 -11.63
C ILE A 383 20.03 -38.17 -12.29
N ILE A 384 19.06 -39.08 -12.21
CA ILE A 384 17.71 -38.89 -12.77
C ILE A 384 17.00 -37.71 -12.10
N LEU A 385 16.99 -37.62 -10.77
CA LEU A 385 16.35 -36.50 -10.06
C LEU A 385 17.05 -35.17 -10.35
N SER A 386 18.38 -35.15 -10.39
CA SER A 386 19.12 -33.92 -10.74
C SER A 386 18.82 -33.48 -12.17
N ASN A 387 18.67 -34.43 -13.12
CA ASN A 387 18.30 -34.11 -14.50
C ASN A 387 16.87 -33.57 -14.57
N GLU A 388 15.94 -34.15 -13.82
CA GLU A 388 14.56 -33.68 -13.74
C GLU A 388 14.49 -32.27 -13.11
N ARG A 389 15.22 -32.01 -12.02
CA ARG A 389 15.32 -30.67 -11.41
C ARG A 389 15.81 -29.65 -12.43
N ASN A 390 16.87 -29.97 -13.18
CA ASN A 390 17.41 -29.08 -14.22
C ASN A 390 16.39 -28.83 -15.34
N HIS A 391 15.65 -29.87 -15.75
CA HIS A 391 14.59 -29.77 -16.74
C HIS A 391 13.44 -28.86 -16.29
N LEU A 392 12.90 -29.12 -15.09
CA LEU A 392 11.83 -28.33 -14.49
C LEU A 392 12.27 -26.88 -14.24
N THR A 393 13.49 -26.66 -13.75
CA THR A 393 14.02 -25.29 -13.56
C THR A 393 14.04 -24.52 -14.87
N LYS A 394 14.53 -25.13 -15.95
CA LYS A 394 14.52 -24.49 -17.29
C LYS A 394 13.08 -24.21 -17.76
N GLN A 395 12.16 -25.14 -17.56
CA GLN A 395 10.75 -24.98 -17.93
C GLN A 395 10.10 -23.81 -17.18
N TYR A 396 10.20 -23.79 -15.85
CA TYR A 396 9.57 -22.78 -15.00
C TYR A 396 10.19 -21.40 -15.19
N ILE A 397 11.52 -21.29 -15.34
CA ILE A 397 12.17 -20.00 -15.66
C ILE A 397 11.67 -19.47 -17.01
N THR A 398 11.51 -20.35 -18.01
CA THR A 398 10.96 -19.95 -19.32
C THR A 398 9.51 -19.47 -19.19
N GLU A 399 8.69 -20.16 -18.41
CA GLU A 399 7.29 -19.79 -18.18
C GLU A 399 7.16 -18.46 -17.40
N ILE A 400 7.94 -18.28 -16.33
CA ILE A 400 8.01 -17.04 -15.56
C ILE A 400 8.45 -15.88 -16.46
N THR A 401 9.48 -16.08 -17.30
CA THR A 401 9.95 -15.07 -18.25
C THR A 401 8.85 -14.67 -19.21
N LYS A 402 8.16 -15.65 -19.81
CA LYS A 402 7.04 -15.40 -20.72
C LYS A 402 5.89 -14.66 -20.03
N LEU A 403 5.55 -15.04 -18.79
CA LEU A 403 4.52 -14.37 -18.01
C LEU A 403 4.89 -12.92 -17.66
N ALA A 404 6.16 -12.65 -17.37
CA ALA A 404 6.63 -11.29 -17.12
C ALA A 404 6.56 -10.43 -18.40
N GLU A 405 6.98 -10.99 -19.54
CA GLU A 405 6.85 -10.35 -20.85
C GLU A 405 5.39 -10.04 -21.20
N GLU A 406 4.47 -10.98 -20.98
CA GLU A 406 3.04 -10.81 -21.28
C GLU A 406 2.31 -9.87 -20.31
N LYS A 407 2.62 -9.95 -19.00
CA LYS A 407 1.83 -9.27 -17.96
C LYS A 407 2.41 -7.93 -17.49
N ILE A 408 3.73 -7.78 -17.49
CA ILE A 408 4.41 -6.58 -16.98
C ILE A 408 4.85 -5.67 -18.13
N TYR A 409 5.56 -6.26 -19.09
CA TYR A 409 6.33 -5.48 -20.06
C TYR A 409 5.57 -5.22 -21.36
N GLY A 410 4.71 -6.14 -21.77
CA GLY A 410 4.13 -6.16 -23.10
C GLY A 410 5.18 -6.12 -24.22
N PRO A 411 4.74 -6.02 -25.49
CA PRO A 411 5.61 -6.23 -26.64
C PRO A 411 6.64 -5.12 -26.89
N HIS A 412 6.60 -4.00 -26.15
CA HIS A 412 7.34 -2.77 -26.49
C HIS A 412 8.15 -2.11 -25.35
N SER A 413 8.16 -2.64 -24.12
CA SER A 413 8.95 -2.00 -23.04
C SER A 413 10.40 -2.53 -22.95
N ILE A 414 11.30 -1.60 -22.62
CA ILE A 414 12.71 -1.54 -23.04
C ILE A 414 13.67 -1.98 -21.91
N LEU A 415 14.67 -2.79 -22.28
CA LEU A 415 16.04 -3.04 -21.74
C LEU A 415 16.40 -2.81 -20.26
N LEU A 416 15.95 -1.74 -19.60
CA LEU A 416 16.38 -1.41 -18.23
C LEU A 416 15.66 -2.30 -17.20
N THR A 417 14.36 -2.51 -17.36
CA THR A 417 13.56 -3.39 -16.49
C THR A 417 13.93 -4.86 -16.68
N LEU A 418 14.48 -5.20 -17.85
CA LEU A 418 15.09 -6.51 -18.11
C LEU A 418 16.28 -6.78 -17.20
N GLU A 419 17.05 -5.79 -16.75
CA GLU A 419 18.21 -6.04 -15.87
C GLU A 419 17.77 -6.35 -14.43
N LEU A 420 16.85 -5.55 -13.87
CA LEU A 420 16.25 -5.84 -12.56
C LEU A 420 15.54 -7.20 -12.57
N PHE A 421 14.78 -7.47 -13.64
CA PHE A 421 14.13 -8.76 -13.83
C PHE A 421 15.10 -9.92 -13.98
N LYS A 422 16.23 -9.76 -14.69
CA LYS A 422 17.28 -10.78 -14.78
C LYS A 422 17.87 -11.10 -13.41
N ARG A 423 18.17 -10.09 -12.59
CA ARG A 423 18.68 -10.32 -11.22
C ARG A 423 17.67 -11.10 -10.37
N SER A 424 16.39 -10.75 -10.48
CA SER A 424 15.30 -11.49 -9.84
C SER A 424 15.23 -12.94 -10.33
N LEU A 425 15.26 -13.17 -11.66
CA LEU A 425 15.28 -14.51 -12.25
C LEU A 425 16.49 -15.33 -11.81
N ASP A 426 17.66 -14.72 -11.66
CA ASP A 426 18.85 -15.40 -11.15
C ASP A 426 18.65 -15.85 -9.69
N HIS A 427 17.98 -15.04 -8.87
CA HIS A 427 17.61 -15.44 -7.49
C HIS A 427 16.59 -16.58 -7.48
N VAL A 428 15.57 -16.53 -8.34
CA VAL A 428 14.56 -17.59 -8.49
C VAL A 428 15.21 -18.89 -8.95
N ARG A 429 16.08 -18.81 -9.97
CA ARG A 429 16.82 -19.94 -10.47
C ARG A 429 17.71 -20.54 -9.39
N LYS A 430 18.45 -19.72 -8.67
CA LYS A 430 19.28 -20.16 -7.54
C LYS A 430 18.44 -20.88 -6.48
N ALA A 431 17.28 -20.33 -6.11
CA ALA A 431 16.38 -20.98 -5.15
C ALA A 431 15.83 -22.33 -5.65
N MET A 432 15.55 -22.47 -6.95
CA MET A 432 15.13 -23.74 -7.55
C MET A 432 16.28 -24.76 -7.64
N ASP A 433 17.48 -24.30 -8.01
CA ASP A 433 18.69 -25.13 -8.10
C ASP A 433 19.14 -25.62 -6.70
N GLU A 434 18.96 -24.80 -5.66
CA GLU A 434 19.30 -25.12 -4.26
C GLU A 434 18.23 -25.95 -3.54
N TYR A 435 17.07 -26.21 -4.16
CA TYR A 435 16.04 -27.07 -3.57
C TYR A 435 16.47 -28.55 -3.63
N GLN A 436 16.92 -29.08 -2.49
CA GLN A 436 17.50 -30.43 -2.33
C GLN A 436 16.63 -31.40 -1.52
N ASP A 437 15.41 -31.00 -1.17
CA ASP A 437 14.49 -31.82 -0.36
C ASP A 437 14.28 -33.25 -0.92
N PRO A 438 14.13 -33.44 -2.25
CA PRO A 438 14.05 -34.77 -2.87
C PRO A 438 15.31 -35.62 -2.69
N GLU A 439 16.50 -35.06 -2.86
CA GLU A 439 17.77 -35.77 -2.72
C GLU A 439 18.02 -36.17 -1.26
N LEU A 440 17.72 -35.27 -0.31
CA LEU A 440 17.78 -35.56 1.12
C LEU A 440 16.80 -36.68 1.51
N LEU A 441 15.62 -36.73 0.87
CA LEU A 441 14.65 -37.80 1.06
C LEU A 441 15.22 -39.14 0.56
N ILE A 442 15.82 -39.18 -0.63
CA ILE A 442 16.49 -40.39 -1.16
C ILE A 442 17.64 -40.82 -0.25
N GLU A 443 18.45 -39.89 0.25
CA GLU A 443 19.56 -40.20 1.15
C GLU A 443 19.07 -40.80 2.48
N LYS A 444 17.99 -40.24 3.05
CA LYS A 444 17.32 -40.84 4.22
C LYS A 444 16.84 -42.26 3.94
N ILE A 445 16.22 -42.50 2.77
CA ILE A 445 15.81 -43.85 2.36
C ILE A 445 17.02 -44.77 2.26
N ARG A 446 18.11 -44.32 1.63
CA ARG A 446 19.35 -45.07 1.48
C ARG A 446 19.93 -45.48 2.82
N SER A 447 19.97 -44.54 3.78
CA SER A 447 20.43 -44.82 5.14
C SER A 447 19.58 -45.90 5.82
N ASN A 448 18.27 -45.94 5.54
CA ASN A 448 17.37 -46.95 6.08
C ASN A 448 17.56 -48.34 5.43
N PHE A 449 18.07 -48.43 4.21
CA PHE A 449 18.38 -49.71 3.57
C PHE A 449 19.59 -50.44 4.20
N SER A 450 20.37 -49.77 5.06
CA SER A 450 21.49 -50.39 5.76
C SER A 450 21.07 -51.26 6.96
N THR A 451 19.81 -51.23 7.40
CA THR A 451 19.34 -52.08 8.50
C THR A 451 18.98 -53.48 8.01
N ASN A 452 19.50 -54.53 8.67
CA ASN A 452 19.26 -55.94 8.29
C ASN A 452 17.82 -56.44 8.50
N ASP A 453 16.95 -55.67 9.17
CA ASP A 453 15.55 -56.05 9.42
C ASP A 453 14.62 -55.53 8.32
N GLN A 454 14.10 -56.45 7.51
CA GLN A 454 13.21 -56.16 6.39
C GLN A 454 11.88 -55.51 6.82
N ASN A 455 11.35 -55.90 7.98
CA ASN A 455 10.08 -55.33 8.48
C ASN A 455 10.29 -53.87 8.94
N ASP A 456 11.44 -53.57 9.54
CA ASP A 456 11.80 -52.22 9.94
C ASP A 456 12.06 -51.32 8.71
N GLN A 457 12.67 -51.86 7.66
CA GLN A 457 12.84 -51.16 6.37
C GLN A 457 11.49 -50.78 5.74
N GLU A 458 10.58 -51.74 5.60
CA GLU A 458 9.24 -51.50 5.02
C GLU A 458 8.45 -50.47 5.83
N LYS A 459 8.54 -50.54 7.18
CA LYS A 459 7.89 -49.58 8.07
C LYS A 459 8.46 -48.16 7.92
N LYS A 460 9.79 -48.01 7.89
CA LYS A 460 10.46 -46.71 7.70
C LYS A 460 10.19 -46.10 6.33
N GLN A 461 10.15 -46.93 5.28
CA GLN A 461 9.81 -46.48 3.93
C GLN A 461 8.36 -46.01 3.83
N LYS A 462 7.43 -46.73 4.48
CA LYS A 462 6.03 -46.30 4.56
C LYS A 462 5.89 -44.95 5.26
N ILE A 463 6.52 -44.77 6.43
CA ILE A 463 6.52 -43.50 7.16
C ILE A 463 7.04 -42.35 6.28
N LEU A 464 8.12 -42.58 5.54
CA LEU A 464 8.70 -41.54 4.70
C LEU A 464 7.84 -41.22 3.46
N SER A 465 7.17 -42.23 2.90
CA SER A 465 6.18 -42.05 1.83
C SER A 465 4.99 -41.22 2.33
N ASP A 466 4.50 -41.53 3.52
CA ASP A 466 3.37 -40.82 4.15
C ASP A 466 3.76 -39.36 4.48
N ASP A 467 4.99 -39.10 4.97
CA ASP A 467 5.52 -37.73 5.17
C ASP A 467 5.59 -36.94 3.86
N THR A 468 6.06 -37.59 2.78
CA THR A 468 6.13 -36.96 1.45
C THR A 468 4.74 -36.62 0.91
N GLU A 469 3.75 -37.47 1.17
CA GLU A 469 2.36 -37.24 0.78
C GLU A 469 1.74 -36.08 1.56
N GLN A 470 1.98 -35.97 2.86
CA GLN A 470 1.57 -34.82 3.66
C GLN A 470 2.22 -33.51 3.18
N ARG A 471 3.51 -33.52 2.83
CA ARG A 471 4.18 -32.34 2.27
C ARG A 471 3.57 -31.92 0.93
N LEU A 472 3.27 -32.88 0.06
CA LEU A 472 2.60 -32.63 -1.22
C LEU A 472 1.21 -32.03 -1.03
N GLU A 473 0.44 -32.55 -0.06
CA GLU A 473 -0.88 -32.03 0.28
C GLU A 473 -0.79 -30.57 0.77
N LYS A 474 0.13 -30.25 1.68
CA LYS A 474 0.38 -28.87 2.14
C LYS A 474 0.78 -27.92 1.01
N ILE A 475 1.66 -28.35 0.10
CA ILE A 475 2.05 -27.52 -1.06
C ILE A 475 0.86 -27.31 -1.99
N THR A 476 0.04 -28.34 -2.22
CA THR A 476 -1.16 -28.26 -3.06
C THR A 476 -2.19 -27.32 -2.44
N GLU A 477 -2.41 -27.42 -1.14
CA GLU A 477 -3.28 -26.51 -0.38
C GLU A 477 -2.77 -25.07 -0.47
N ARG A 478 -1.47 -24.85 -0.34
CA ARG A 478 -0.85 -23.53 -0.53
C ARG A 478 -1.07 -22.97 -1.95
N ILE A 479 -0.90 -23.79 -3.00
CA ILE A 479 -1.16 -23.38 -4.39
C ILE A 479 -2.64 -23.02 -4.57
N ASN A 480 -3.55 -23.88 -4.09
CA ASN A 480 -4.98 -23.65 -4.18
C ASN A 480 -5.39 -22.38 -3.42
N ARG A 481 -4.82 -22.13 -2.25
CA ARG A 481 -5.04 -20.91 -1.46
C ARG A 481 -4.56 -19.67 -2.20
N GLU A 482 -3.37 -19.70 -2.80
CA GLU A 482 -2.87 -18.60 -3.65
C GLU A 482 -3.80 -18.35 -4.85
N ASP A 483 -4.31 -19.40 -5.48
CA ASP A 483 -5.28 -19.29 -6.57
C ASP A 483 -6.61 -18.69 -6.11
N LEU A 484 -7.07 -19.05 -4.93
CA LEU A 484 -8.26 -18.49 -4.31
C LEU A 484 -8.07 -17.03 -3.90
N ILE A 485 -6.89 -16.65 -3.38
CA ILE A 485 -6.53 -15.26 -3.06
C ILE A 485 -6.52 -14.44 -4.35
N ASN A 486 -5.84 -14.91 -5.40
CA ASN A 486 -5.78 -14.24 -6.70
C ASN A 486 -7.17 -14.13 -7.36
N ALA A 487 -8.01 -15.16 -7.21
CA ALA A 487 -9.41 -15.11 -7.65
C ALA A 487 -10.24 -14.10 -6.83
N SER A 488 -10.03 -14.01 -5.51
CA SER A 488 -10.75 -13.05 -4.66
C SER A 488 -10.37 -11.59 -4.95
N ILE A 489 -9.11 -11.35 -5.34
CA ILE A 489 -8.63 -10.04 -5.83
C ILE A 489 -9.37 -9.65 -7.13
N SER A 490 -9.87 -10.62 -7.90
CA SER A 490 -10.71 -10.36 -9.08
C SER A 490 -12.19 -10.04 -8.77
N GLY A 491 -12.58 -10.03 -7.48
CA GLY A 491 -13.83 -9.45 -7.00
C GLY A 491 -14.89 -10.45 -6.47
N SER A 492 -14.57 -11.73 -6.32
CA SER A 492 -15.44 -12.72 -5.67
C SER A 492 -15.15 -12.81 -4.17
N GLU A 493 -16.21 -12.79 -3.34
CA GLU A 493 -16.10 -12.98 -1.90
C GLU A 493 -15.80 -14.45 -1.59
N LEU A 494 -14.65 -14.70 -0.96
CA LEU A 494 -14.25 -16.03 -0.57
C LEU A 494 -14.52 -16.26 0.92
N GLN A 495 -15.29 -17.30 1.24
CA GLN A 495 -15.36 -17.86 2.58
C GLN A 495 -14.37 -19.02 2.64
N VAL A 496 -13.38 -18.92 3.53
CA VAL A 496 -12.56 -20.07 3.90
C VAL A 496 -13.00 -20.51 5.28
N ASP A 497 -13.53 -21.73 5.37
CA ASP A 497 -13.76 -22.38 6.66
C ASP A 497 -12.39 -22.85 7.17
N LEU A 498 -11.90 -22.20 8.23
CA LEU A 498 -10.63 -22.57 8.86
C LEU A 498 -10.87 -23.55 10.02
N GLU A 499 -9.95 -24.50 10.19
CA GLU A 499 -9.96 -25.43 11.33
C GLU A 499 -9.83 -24.70 12.67
N GLN A 500 -10.29 -25.38 13.72
CA GLN A 500 -10.33 -24.86 15.09
C GLN A 500 -8.91 -24.71 15.64
N CYS A 501 -8.57 -23.54 16.21
CA CYS A 501 -7.23 -23.31 16.78
C CYS A 501 -6.95 -24.34 17.88
N SER A 502 -5.87 -25.11 17.73
CA SER A 502 -5.48 -26.20 18.64
C SER A 502 -5.14 -25.72 20.06
N GLU A 503 -4.64 -24.49 20.22
CA GLU A 503 -4.25 -23.96 21.53
C GLU A 503 -5.42 -23.40 22.35
N CYS A 504 -6.38 -22.74 21.69
CA CYS A 504 -7.48 -22.08 22.40
C CYS A 504 -8.86 -22.70 22.15
N GLY A 505 -8.97 -23.71 21.28
CA GLY A 505 -10.21 -24.42 20.96
C GLY A 505 -11.27 -23.55 20.28
N ARG A 506 -10.93 -22.37 19.77
CA ARG A 506 -11.89 -21.46 19.11
C ARG A 506 -11.89 -21.68 17.61
N THR A 507 -13.09 -21.78 17.03
CA THR A 507 -13.29 -21.76 15.58
C THR A 507 -12.96 -20.36 15.06
N GLY A 508 -12.08 -20.29 14.06
CA GLY A 508 -11.79 -19.04 13.37
C GLY A 508 -13.07 -18.54 12.71
N GLY A 509 -13.52 -17.33 13.06
CA GLY A 509 -14.58 -16.67 12.32
C GLY A 509 -14.15 -16.36 10.89
N ILE A 510 -15.13 -16.20 10.00
CA ILE A 510 -14.97 -15.83 8.58
C ILE A 510 -13.81 -14.85 8.39
N VAL A 511 -12.74 -15.31 7.75
CA VAL A 511 -11.58 -14.49 7.39
C VAL A 511 -11.87 -13.86 6.04
N SER A 512 -12.04 -12.53 6.02
CA SER A 512 -11.99 -11.77 4.78
C SER A 512 -10.52 -11.55 4.42
N ILE A 513 -10.01 -12.33 3.46
CA ILE A 513 -8.62 -12.29 3.01
C ILE A 513 -8.40 -11.01 2.18
N ILE A 514 -8.26 -9.87 2.83
CA ILE A 514 -8.05 -8.58 2.13
C ILE A 514 -6.79 -7.84 2.64
N HIS A 515 -6.13 -8.28 3.71
CA HIS A 515 -4.97 -7.58 4.26
C HIS A 515 -3.83 -8.54 4.61
N SER A 516 -2.60 -8.12 4.31
CA SER A 516 -1.34 -8.68 4.85
C SER A 516 -1.15 -8.45 6.37
N LYS A 517 -2.23 -8.13 7.08
CA LYS A 517 -2.43 -8.31 8.52
C LYS A 517 -3.83 -8.89 8.71
N GLU A 518 -3.89 -10.16 9.08
CA GLU A 518 -5.13 -10.93 9.17
C GLU A 518 -5.85 -10.62 10.50
N VAL A 519 -6.89 -9.77 10.46
CA VAL A 519 -7.70 -9.46 11.64
C VAL A 519 -8.89 -10.42 11.71
N CYS A 520 -8.90 -11.29 12.71
CA CYS A 520 -10.07 -12.13 13.01
C CYS A 520 -11.22 -11.25 13.55
N SER A 521 -12.40 -11.34 12.94
CA SER A 521 -13.56 -10.48 13.22
C SER A 521 -14.35 -10.85 14.49
N SER A 522 -13.81 -11.68 15.38
CA SER A 522 -14.51 -12.05 16.63
C SER A 522 -14.51 -10.88 17.62
N LYS A 523 -15.61 -10.14 17.62
CA LYS A 523 -15.86 -8.83 18.24
C LYS A 523 -15.83 -8.77 19.78
N ARG A 524 -15.16 -9.69 20.50
CA ARG A 524 -15.25 -9.71 21.97
C ARG A 524 -13.98 -9.53 22.77
N ASN A 525 -12.79 -9.80 22.25
CA ASN A 525 -11.53 -9.50 22.95
C ASN A 525 -10.47 -9.18 21.88
N GLY A 526 -9.78 -8.05 22.00
CA GLY A 526 -8.85 -7.49 21.00
C GLY A 526 -7.58 -8.31 20.75
N ASN A 527 -7.71 -9.59 20.44
CA ASN A 527 -6.61 -10.46 20.06
C ASN A 527 -6.26 -10.21 18.59
N TYR A 528 -5.01 -9.83 18.35
CA TYR A 528 -4.42 -9.84 17.02
C TYR A 528 -3.94 -11.26 16.73
N TYR A 529 -4.30 -11.77 15.57
CA TYR A 529 -3.78 -13.02 15.06
C TYR A 529 -2.79 -12.68 13.95
N ARG A 530 -1.67 -13.40 13.92
CA ARG A 530 -0.75 -13.34 12.79
C ARG A 530 -0.61 -14.73 12.24
N TYR A 531 -0.74 -14.85 10.93
CA TYR A 531 -0.42 -16.07 10.22
C TYR A 531 1.09 -16.27 10.22
N ASN A 532 1.54 -17.44 10.68
CA ASN A 532 2.93 -17.85 10.60
C ASN A 532 3.14 -18.64 9.31
N ASP A 533 3.73 -18.00 8.31
CA ASP A 533 3.97 -18.55 6.97
C ASP A 533 4.83 -19.83 6.96
N GLN A 534 5.65 -20.04 8.00
CA GLN A 534 6.55 -21.20 8.11
C GLN A 534 5.85 -22.41 8.71
N GLU A 535 4.91 -22.17 9.63
CA GLU A 535 4.23 -23.23 10.40
C GLU A 535 2.80 -23.49 9.92
N ASP A 536 2.28 -22.64 9.04
CA ASP A 536 0.92 -22.72 8.48
C ASP A 536 -0.17 -22.72 9.56
N VAL A 537 0.05 -21.93 10.62
CA VAL A 537 -0.88 -21.78 11.74
C VAL A 537 -1.13 -20.32 12.06
N MET A 538 -2.34 -20.04 12.54
CA MET A 538 -2.69 -18.74 13.12
C MET A 538 -2.10 -18.67 14.53
N VAL A 539 -1.06 -17.87 14.69
CA VAL A 539 -0.44 -17.61 15.99
C VAL A 539 -1.15 -16.43 16.65
N CYS A 540 -1.57 -16.63 17.89
CA CYS A 540 -2.16 -15.57 18.70
C CYS A 540 -1.02 -14.71 19.26
N ASP A 541 -0.76 -13.54 18.65
CA ASP A 541 0.34 -12.64 19.03
C ASP A 541 0.21 -12.08 20.48
N ALA A 542 -0.88 -12.37 21.20
CA ALA A 542 -1.28 -11.64 22.39
C ALA A 542 -1.14 -12.37 23.74
N LEU A 543 -0.60 -13.59 23.82
CA LEU A 543 -0.67 -14.37 25.08
C LEU A 543 0.61 -14.48 25.89
N ASN A 544 1.79 -14.12 25.37
CA ASN A 544 3.01 -14.21 26.16
C ASN A 544 3.87 -12.94 26.05
N PRO A 545 4.05 -12.19 27.16
CA PRO A 545 4.82 -10.94 27.19
C PRO A 545 6.32 -11.12 26.92
N THR A 546 6.78 -12.35 26.67
CA THR A 546 8.13 -12.63 26.21
C THR A 546 8.28 -12.65 24.68
N TYR A 547 7.21 -12.56 23.90
CA TYR A 547 7.30 -12.47 22.43
C TYR A 547 7.35 -11.00 21.96
N ASP A 548 8.23 -10.71 21.02
CA ASP A 548 8.36 -9.38 20.42
C ASP A 548 7.39 -9.24 19.25
N SER A 549 6.43 -8.31 19.38
CA SER A 549 5.50 -7.93 18.31
C SER A 549 6.08 -6.96 17.28
N GLY A 550 7.34 -6.53 17.47
CA GLY A 550 8.09 -5.69 16.56
C GLY A 550 8.57 -6.42 15.30
N SER A 551 9.07 -5.67 14.32
CA SER A 551 9.54 -6.23 13.04
C SER A 551 10.80 -7.10 13.16
N LEU A 552 11.46 -7.10 14.32
CA LEU A 552 12.71 -7.83 14.56
C LEU A 552 12.50 -9.21 15.18
N GLY A 553 11.33 -9.48 15.80
CA GLY A 553 11.00 -10.79 16.35
C GLY A 553 11.93 -11.24 17.49
N LEU A 554 12.42 -10.29 18.29
CA LEU A 554 13.35 -10.55 19.39
C LEU A 554 12.65 -11.15 20.62
N ASN A 555 12.30 -12.43 20.53
CA ASN A 555 11.67 -13.15 21.62
C ASN A 555 12.65 -13.32 22.80
N GLY A 556 12.17 -13.11 24.02
CA GLY A 556 12.93 -13.28 25.24
C GLY A 556 12.54 -14.51 26.05
N THR A 557 13.34 -14.76 27.08
CA THR A 557 13.15 -15.82 28.08
C THR A 557 13.21 -15.19 29.46
N GLY A 558 12.43 -15.73 30.41
CA GLY A 558 12.46 -15.25 31.79
C GLY A 558 12.75 -16.35 32.80
N VAL A 559 13.32 -15.96 33.93
CA VAL A 559 13.66 -16.83 35.06
C VAL A 559 13.00 -16.29 36.32
N ASN A 560 12.33 -17.18 37.06
CA ASN A 560 11.53 -16.83 38.24
C ASN A 560 10.48 -15.72 37.97
N ILE A 561 9.93 -15.71 36.76
CA ILE A 561 8.80 -14.84 36.38
C ILE A 561 7.54 -15.69 36.24
N ALA A 562 6.39 -15.11 36.55
CA ALA A 562 5.09 -15.67 36.20
C ALA A 562 4.39 -14.73 35.22
N VAL A 563 3.77 -15.27 34.19
CA VAL A 563 2.88 -14.51 33.30
C VAL A 563 1.51 -14.42 33.98
N VAL A 564 1.01 -13.19 34.14
CA VAL A 564 -0.26 -12.88 34.83
C VAL A 564 -1.07 -11.91 33.99
N ASP A 565 -2.39 -11.86 34.19
CA ASP A 565 -3.24 -10.92 33.46
C ASP A 565 -2.81 -9.45 33.72
N GLY A 566 -2.63 -8.70 32.64
CA GLY A 566 -2.13 -7.33 32.65
C GLY A 566 -3.13 -6.31 32.11
N ARG A 567 -2.80 -5.01 32.20
CA ARG A 567 -3.64 -3.92 31.66
C ARG A 567 -3.74 -3.97 30.12
N ILE A 568 -2.71 -4.49 29.46
CA ILE A 568 -2.68 -4.76 28.02
C ILE A 568 -2.38 -6.26 27.85
N ASN A 569 -3.43 -7.07 27.81
CA ASN A 569 -3.40 -8.54 27.69
C ASN A 569 -2.71 -9.26 28.88
N GLN A 570 -1.38 -9.27 28.93
CA GLN A 570 -0.57 -10.05 29.88
C GLN A 570 0.56 -9.19 30.47
N ALA A 571 1.06 -9.55 31.65
CA ALA A 571 2.16 -8.90 32.35
C ALA A 571 3.11 -9.93 32.97
N MET A 572 4.38 -9.56 33.13
CA MET A 572 5.35 -10.36 33.88
C MET A 572 5.33 -9.98 35.36
N ARG A 573 5.06 -10.96 36.23
CA ARG A 573 5.17 -10.84 37.68
C ARG A 573 6.51 -11.40 38.15
N PHE A 574 7.28 -10.56 38.81
CA PHE A 574 8.55 -10.90 39.44
C PHE A 574 8.29 -11.14 40.93
N SER A 575 8.41 -12.39 41.40
CA SER A 575 8.06 -12.78 42.78
C SER A 575 9.22 -13.39 43.59
N GLY A 576 10.42 -13.47 43.02
CA GLY A 576 11.63 -14.00 43.67
C GLY A 576 12.67 -12.91 43.99
N SER A 577 13.66 -13.26 44.82
CA SER A 577 14.82 -12.39 45.11
C SER A 577 15.74 -12.17 43.90
N SER A 578 15.66 -13.06 42.90
CA SER A 578 16.38 -12.98 41.63
C SER A 578 15.44 -13.41 40.50
N SER A 579 14.69 -12.46 39.97
CA SER A 579 13.81 -12.66 38.80
C SER A 579 14.29 -11.76 37.67
N TYR A 580 14.38 -12.29 36.44
CA TYR A 580 14.86 -11.52 35.30
C TYR A 580 14.23 -11.99 33.99
N PHE A 581 14.25 -11.10 33.00
CA PHE A 581 13.88 -11.36 31.61
C PHE A 581 15.07 -10.93 30.74
N TYR A 582 15.32 -11.66 29.65
CA TYR A 582 16.39 -11.35 28.72
C TYR A 582 16.01 -11.76 27.30
N ALA A 583 16.50 -11.03 26.30
CA ALA A 583 16.30 -11.33 24.88
C ALA A 583 17.66 -11.59 24.21
N TYR A 584 17.72 -12.60 23.34
CA TYR A 584 18.91 -12.90 22.55
C TYR A 584 18.99 -11.99 21.31
N ASP A 585 20.16 -11.91 20.66
CA ASP A 585 20.41 -11.18 19.40
C ASP A 585 20.28 -9.64 19.38
N VAL A 586 20.11 -9.03 20.55
CA VAL A 586 20.21 -7.59 20.74
C VAL A 586 21.61 -7.04 20.35
N TYR A 587 22.64 -7.90 20.33
CA TYR A 587 24.04 -7.55 20.11
C TYR A 587 24.50 -7.35 18.64
N SER A 588 23.59 -7.42 17.67
CA SER A 588 23.94 -7.36 16.24
C SER A 588 24.31 -5.95 15.69
N GLY A 589 24.72 -5.02 16.55
CA GLY A 589 25.09 -3.64 16.14
C GLY A 589 23.88 -2.78 15.75
N LYS A 590 22.67 -3.18 16.15
CA LYS A 590 21.42 -2.46 15.88
C LYS A 590 20.94 -1.77 17.15
N SER A 591 20.53 -0.50 17.04
CA SER A 591 19.84 0.19 18.13
C SER A 591 18.49 -0.46 18.40
N PHE A 592 18.14 -0.57 19.68
CA PHE A 592 16.86 -1.11 20.14
C PHE A 592 16.29 -0.20 21.24
N SER A 593 15.00 -0.33 21.52
CA SER A 593 14.34 0.39 22.60
C SER A 593 13.53 -0.59 23.44
N VAL A 594 13.64 -0.46 24.75
CA VAL A 594 12.84 -1.24 25.70
C VAL A 594 11.90 -0.29 26.42
N SER A 595 10.60 -0.62 26.40
CA SER A 595 9.54 0.08 27.12
C SER A 595 8.90 -0.88 28.12
N LEU A 596 8.93 -0.53 29.41
CA LEU A 596 8.41 -1.38 30.48
C LEU A 596 7.41 -0.61 31.34
N TRP A 597 6.33 -1.29 31.72
CA TRP A 597 5.38 -0.84 32.73
C TRP A 597 5.57 -1.67 33.99
N ILE A 598 5.93 -1.02 35.10
CA ILE A 598 6.16 -1.70 36.39
C ILE A 598 5.00 -1.36 37.33
N ASN A 599 4.36 -2.39 37.88
CA ASN A 599 3.33 -2.26 38.92
C ASN A 599 3.70 -3.14 40.13
N PRO A 600 4.48 -2.62 41.10
CA PRO A 600 4.85 -3.37 42.29
C PRO A 600 3.62 -3.56 43.18
N SER A 601 3.32 -4.80 43.57
CA SER A 601 2.20 -5.12 44.46
C SER A 601 2.42 -4.65 45.90
N SER A 602 3.67 -4.51 46.33
CA SER A 602 4.08 -3.88 47.58
C SER A 602 5.55 -3.49 47.51
N ILE A 603 5.88 -2.22 47.72
CA ILE A 603 7.27 -1.79 47.92
C ILE A 603 7.51 -1.77 49.44
N ALA A 604 7.73 -2.94 50.02
CA ALA A 604 8.31 -3.04 51.35
C ALA A 604 9.82 -3.23 51.13
N THR A 605 10.64 -2.24 51.52
CA THR A 605 12.10 -2.14 51.27
C THR A 605 12.49 -1.58 49.88
N CYS A 606 13.77 -1.75 49.49
CA CYS A 606 14.35 -1.22 48.26
C CYS A 606 14.20 -2.23 47.11
N THR A 607 13.56 -1.83 46.01
CA THR A 607 13.53 -2.61 44.75
C THR A 607 14.37 -1.90 43.71
N VAL A 608 15.31 -2.59 43.07
CA VAL A 608 16.16 -2.00 42.02
C VAL A 608 15.97 -2.75 40.71
N VAL A 609 15.67 -2.02 39.65
CA VAL A 609 15.70 -2.50 38.27
C VAL A 609 17.13 -2.34 37.76
N GLN A 610 17.72 -3.44 37.32
CA GLN A 610 19.08 -3.49 36.81
C GLN A 610 19.09 -3.96 35.36
N THR A 611 20.03 -3.47 34.56
CA THR A 611 20.41 -4.07 33.28
C THR A 611 21.79 -4.69 33.39
N SER A 612 21.97 -5.82 32.71
CA SER A 612 23.27 -6.47 32.54
C SER A 612 23.44 -6.87 31.09
N TYR A 613 24.68 -6.87 30.63
CA TYR A 613 25.08 -7.29 29.29
C TYR A 613 25.21 -8.81 29.14
N GLY A 614 25.07 -9.56 30.23
CA GLY A 614 25.06 -11.03 30.18
C GLY A 614 24.58 -11.67 31.48
N LEU A 615 24.03 -12.88 31.37
CA LEU A 615 23.48 -13.64 32.50
C LEU A 615 24.51 -13.94 33.61
N TYR A 616 25.78 -14.07 33.22
CA TYR A 616 26.87 -14.43 34.12
C TYR A 616 27.79 -13.26 34.46
N ASN A 617 27.42 -12.04 34.05
CA ASN A 617 28.26 -10.89 34.31
C ASN A 617 27.87 -10.18 35.60
N TYR A 618 28.87 -9.88 36.42
CA TYR A 618 28.71 -9.21 37.72
C TYR A 618 28.52 -7.69 37.61
N ALA A 619 28.72 -7.11 36.43
CA ALA A 619 28.53 -5.68 36.20
C ALA A 619 27.08 -5.39 35.78
N CYS A 620 26.21 -5.25 36.78
CA CYS A 620 24.86 -4.71 36.63
C CYS A 620 24.88 -3.18 36.69
N HIS A 621 24.15 -2.53 35.79
CA HIS A 621 23.85 -1.10 35.86
C HIS A 621 22.47 -0.89 36.50
N ASN A 622 22.43 -0.18 37.62
CA ASN A 622 21.16 0.21 38.23
C ASN A 622 20.48 1.22 37.31
N LEU A 623 19.31 0.88 36.78
CA LEU A 623 18.48 1.82 36.03
C LEU A 623 17.64 2.67 36.95
N LEU A 624 16.93 2.03 37.87
CA LEU A 624 15.89 2.68 38.67
C LEU A 624 15.72 1.96 40.01
N GLY A 625 15.71 2.72 41.10
CA GLY A 625 15.47 2.23 42.46
C GLY A 625 14.17 2.76 43.03
N PHE A 626 13.45 1.92 43.76
CA PHE A 626 12.21 2.23 44.45
C PHE A 626 12.37 1.99 45.93
N TYR A 627 11.95 2.96 46.74
CA TYR A 627 11.91 2.82 48.18
C TYR A 627 10.60 3.39 48.71
N SER A 628 9.88 2.61 49.51
CA SER A 628 8.71 3.07 50.24
C SER A 628 8.74 2.47 51.64
N THR A 629 8.44 3.30 52.64
CA THR A 629 8.26 2.88 54.03
C THR A 629 6.82 2.47 54.33
N THR A 630 5.87 2.79 53.45
CA THR A 630 4.43 2.67 53.69
C THR A 630 3.71 1.73 52.71
N GLY A 631 4.44 1.04 51.83
CA GLY A 631 3.85 0.03 50.93
C GLY A 631 2.93 0.59 49.84
N SER A 632 3.26 1.75 49.28
CA SER A 632 2.44 2.38 48.22
C SER A 632 2.58 1.70 46.86
N THR A 633 1.50 1.67 46.08
CA THR A 633 1.49 1.28 44.66
C THR A 633 1.95 2.45 43.80
N MET A 634 2.78 2.18 42.78
CA MET A 634 3.31 3.19 41.87
C MET A 634 3.33 2.66 40.44
N GLN A 635 3.04 3.51 39.45
CA GLN A 635 3.22 3.19 38.02
C GLN A 635 4.31 4.08 37.45
N ILE A 636 5.28 3.49 36.74
CA ILE A 636 6.35 4.21 36.06
C ILE A 636 6.52 3.67 34.65
N LEU A 637 6.79 4.59 33.73
CA LEU A 637 7.22 4.35 32.37
C LEU A 637 8.72 4.70 32.26
N VAL A 638 9.54 3.76 31.81
CA VAL A 638 10.97 3.97 31.52
C VAL A 638 11.22 3.68 30.05
N GLN A 639 11.90 4.60 29.36
CA GLN A 639 12.38 4.42 28.00
C GLN A 639 13.90 4.63 27.99
N GLY A 640 14.63 3.58 27.59
CA GLY A 640 16.08 3.64 27.40
C GLY A 640 16.45 3.60 25.92
N TYR A 641 17.42 4.40 25.53
CA TYR A 641 18.08 4.35 24.23
C TYR A 641 19.51 3.87 24.44
N TYR A 642 19.96 2.91 23.63
CA TYR A 642 21.34 2.42 23.61
C TYR A 642 21.93 2.50 22.21
#